data_AF-A0A0L0SJK8-F1
#
_entry.id   AF-A0A0L0SJK8-F1
#
_cell.length_a   1.000
_cell.length_b   1.000
_cell.length_c   1.000
_cell.angle_alpha   90.00
_cell.angle_beta   90.00
_cell.angle_gamma   90.00
#
_symmetry.space_group_name_H-M   'P 1'
#
loop_
_entity.id
_entity.type
_entity.pdbx_description
1 polymer ?
#
loop_
_entity_poly.entity_id
_entity_poly.type
_entity_poly.pdbx_seq_one_letter_code
_entity_poly.pdbx_strand_id
1 'polypeptide(L)'
;MPSAANNLSSSTGAAALLSTTTSSHVASLVDKVDQVVLQVGDVHSLLLLLKSPDVALCCSVLDTITKYALDSKQHREYLQDQDLLTMLVGILAKPPALCDAAQFLTLKKHVTACLAATTNVEPMTPAMRHPSLVAALLNLAQTEDNVEVLDETWTALAHVAREYGTKNTIRQANGIKTLVAHMALPDPDVRRSATQALVVLADDFACRSEIRQLGGLSALLDGSASEYPEIQDLALTGLSKMAQDSACRVELRKLNGHKKLADLLVAATAAPTGTTPAPATATPAGPLLAALASLLADADMNSAMAGTSVAETVSKLLGKEDAKTKRAAAQFLGTLGRVEANQASIRETGGFTALLNGLSHPDPAVVAASASALHVILAQDSNEPEILKSNVYDLLLQRMNDQDVREPVLLALSSCFLYSKPRARARINPPGLADLLRTATASVTDPSTIPVASAAATCLAHLSDDEGCRQELVRQDAVAALLQALQATTPPVAAIALALAKLMQEPAARTAFKPAGGVDVTVKLLATADAKHEWTTNVCAMVASASRLADCAQAFCSTGTPTQLHALHTPAALTALDTLLDHHLPARYWSRRRLDAHHRTHNAPFYDYPSTATDFPSLESIRTLPPDPRRAPTLLIDPASPVIRSAVTQLTAELGTVPVCNSALTAPSVNTPSRLLAVARAVTAVLGPAAEGGTAVAGALAAIQLAKRRHAIDVADVPPGAASTAHRAMVFKVLADAVGLWAGLVKGEYGRCWNTAVVDRASVEGNGVEREGNVVPSGERVTVVVDLETPGGKVLVYGSVEAKRYTRL
;
A
#
# COMPACT_ATOMS: atom_id res chain seq x y z
N MET A 1 -60.37 -40.79 -19.27
CA MET A 1 -61.52 -40.59 -18.36
C MET A 1 -61.09 -39.62 -17.26
N PRO A 2 -61.91 -38.63 -16.86
CA PRO A 2 -61.79 -37.25 -17.37
C PRO A 2 -61.83 -36.13 -16.29
N SER A 3 -61.85 -34.86 -16.78
CA SER A 3 -62.39 -33.62 -16.15
C SER A 3 -61.44 -32.84 -15.22
N ALA A 4 -61.41 -31.51 -15.10
CA ALA A 4 -62.12 -30.34 -15.66
C ALA A 4 -61.26 -29.09 -15.29
N ALA A 5 -60.97 -28.12 -16.17
CA ALA A 5 -61.74 -26.94 -16.59
C ALA A 5 -61.64 -25.68 -15.69
N ASN A 6 -61.57 -24.52 -16.38
CA ASN A 6 -61.82 -23.11 -16.00
C ASN A 6 -60.65 -22.30 -15.38
N ASN A 7 -60.39 -21.03 -15.73
CA ASN A 7 -61.03 -20.05 -16.62
C ASN A 7 -60.06 -18.87 -16.81
N LEU A 8 -59.90 -18.30 -18.01
CA LEU A 8 -59.41 -16.92 -18.23
C LEU A 8 -60.04 -16.32 -19.50
N SER A 9 -60.98 -15.40 -19.29
CA SER A 9 -61.55 -14.38 -20.20
C SER A 9 -60.94 -13.02 -19.82
N SER A 10 -60.84 -11.92 -20.60
CA SER A 10 -61.15 -11.52 -21.98
C SER A 10 -60.84 -10.00 -22.10
N SER A 11 -60.78 -9.48 -23.34
CA SER A 11 -60.75 -8.04 -23.76
C SER A 11 -59.34 -7.42 -23.76
N THR A 12 -58.85 -6.69 -24.78
CA THR A 12 -59.38 -5.71 -25.76
C THR A 12 -58.37 -5.69 -26.96
N GLY A 13 -58.61 -5.31 -28.22
CA GLY A 13 -59.59 -4.43 -28.85
C GLY A 13 -59.03 -3.00 -29.05
N ALA A 14 -58.23 -2.73 -30.10
CA ALA A 14 -58.24 -1.49 -30.91
C ALA A 14 -57.03 -1.40 -31.87
N ALA A 15 -57.31 -1.42 -33.17
CA ALA A 15 -56.44 -0.97 -34.23
C ALA A 15 -56.51 0.56 -34.36
N ALA A 16 -55.37 1.23 -34.54
CA ALA A 16 -55.31 2.66 -34.83
C ALA A 16 -54.58 2.90 -36.16
N LEU A 17 -55.32 3.52 -37.08
CA LEU A 17 -54.93 4.04 -38.38
C LEU A 17 -53.93 5.21 -38.26
N LEU A 18 -53.02 5.33 -39.24
CA LEU A 18 -52.43 6.61 -39.62
C LEU A 18 -52.51 6.77 -41.14
N SER A 19 -53.51 7.53 -41.59
CA SER A 19 -53.57 8.14 -42.92
C SER A 19 -52.91 9.52 -42.85
N THR A 20 -52.07 9.86 -43.83
CA THR A 20 -51.91 11.26 -44.26
C THR A 20 -52.06 11.33 -45.77
N THR A 21 -53.02 12.13 -46.20
CA THR A 21 -53.43 12.39 -47.57
C THR A 21 -52.59 13.52 -48.16
N THR A 22 -52.15 13.38 -49.42
CA THR A 22 -52.23 14.50 -50.36
C THR A 22 -52.46 13.99 -51.80
N SER A 23 -53.46 14.63 -52.40
CA SER A 23 -53.68 14.85 -53.84
C SER A 23 -54.25 13.72 -54.71
N SER A 24 -55.58 13.76 -54.78
CA SER A 24 -56.45 13.17 -55.78
C SER A 24 -56.10 13.55 -57.22
N HIS A 25 -56.01 12.54 -58.10
CA HIS A 25 -56.27 12.53 -59.57
C HIS A 25 -55.34 11.65 -60.43
N VAL A 26 -54.74 10.59 -59.86
CA VAL A 26 -54.05 9.54 -60.68
C VAL A 26 -54.60 8.12 -60.39
N ALA A 27 -55.72 8.04 -59.67
CA ALA A 27 -56.31 6.79 -59.16
C ALA A 27 -57.14 5.98 -60.18
N SER A 28 -56.67 5.77 -61.42
CA SER A 28 -57.50 5.02 -62.39
C SER A 28 -56.78 4.08 -63.36
N LEU A 29 -55.46 3.88 -63.31
CA LEU A 29 -54.81 3.02 -64.32
C LEU A 29 -53.67 2.09 -63.85
N VAL A 30 -53.45 1.90 -62.53
CA VAL A 30 -52.38 0.99 -62.03
C VAL A 30 -52.90 -0.28 -61.33
N ASP A 31 -54.22 -0.44 -61.14
CA ASP A 31 -54.83 -1.55 -60.37
C ASP A 31 -54.86 -2.94 -61.06
N LYS A 32 -53.82 -3.31 -61.81
CA LYS A 32 -53.62 -4.70 -62.29
C LYS A 32 -52.18 -5.19 -62.12
N VAL A 33 -51.59 -4.95 -60.97
CA VAL A 33 -50.43 -5.74 -60.51
C VAL A 33 -50.81 -6.36 -59.17
N ASP A 34 -51.01 -7.67 -59.18
CA ASP A 34 -51.31 -8.45 -57.99
C ASP A 34 -50.24 -8.21 -56.92
N GLN A 35 -50.63 -7.63 -55.76
CA GLN A 35 -49.78 -7.64 -54.57
C GLN A 35 -49.68 -9.09 -54.07
N VAL A 36 -48.59 -9.77 -54.40
CA VAL A 36 -48.28 -11.10 -53.88
C VAL A 36 -47.88 -10.96 -52.40
N VAL A 37 -48.79 -11.29 -51.48
CA VAL A 37 -48.49 -11.41 -50.06
C VAL A 37 -47.75 -12.72 -49.82
N LEU A 38 -46.43 -12.67 -49.70
CA LEU A 38 -45.61 -13.82 -49.30
C LEU A 38 -45.76 -14.06 -47.78
N GLN A 39 -46.53 -15.08 -47.39
CA GLN A 39 -46.52 -15.58 -46.01
C GLN A 39 -45.29 -16.47 -45.80
N VAL A 40 -44.23 -15.91 -45.23
CA VAL A 40 -43.03 -16.66 -44.85
C VAL A 40 -43.13 -17.03 -43.37
N GLY A 41 -43.17 -18.33 -43.06
CA GLY A 41 -43.36 -18.86 -41.70
C GLY A 41 -42.08 -19.20 -40.94
N ASP A 42 -40.93 -19.24 -41.60
CA ASP A 42 -39.66 -19.67 -41.03
C ASP A 42 -38.49 -18.72 -41.35
N VAL A 43 -37.58 -18.55 -40.38
CA VAL A 43 -36.44 -17.62 -40.47
C VAL A 43 -35.43 -18.05 -41.54
N HIS A 44 -35.32 -19.34 -41.84
CA HIS A 44 -34.41 -19.83 -42.87
C HIS A 44 -34.84 -19.36 -44.27
N SER A 45 -36.14 -19.40 -44.57
CA SER A 45 -36.69 -18.80 -45.80
C SER A 45 -36.41 -17.30 -45.89
N LEU A 46 -36.48 -16.55 -44.79
CA LEU A 46 -36.10 -15.13 -44.77
C LEU A 46 -34.62 -14.94 -45.15
N LEU A 47 -33.71 -15.75 -44.63
CA LEU A 47 -32.28 -15.70 -44.98
C LEU A 47 -32.02 -16.01 -46.46
N LEU A 48 -32.81 -16.89 -47.07
CA LEU A 48 -32.70 -17.16 -48.51
C LEU A 48 -33.17 -15.97 -49.36
N LEU A 49 -34.22 -15.27 -48.93
CA LEU A 49 -34.76 -14.11 -49.63
C LEU A 49 -33.82 -12.90 -49.63
N LEU A 50 -32.86 -12.82 -48.70
CA LEU A 50 -31.78 -11.81 -48.72
C LEU A 50 -30.85 -11.90 -49.94
N LYS A 51 -30.86 -13.03 -50.67
CA LYS A 51 -30.09 -13.19 -51.92
C LYS A 51 -30.83 -12.67 -53.15
N SER A 52 -32.05 -12.16 -52.98
CA SER A 52 -32.86 -11.59 -54.06
C SER A 52 -32.20 -10.34 -54.65
N PRO A 53 -32.31 -10.08 -55.97
CA PRO A 53 -31.90 -8.82 -56.56
C PRO A 53 -32.85 -7.65 -56.21
N ASP A 54 -34.03 -7.92 -55.66
CA ASP A 54 -35.02 -6.91 -55.27
C ASP A 54 -34.66 -6.25 -53.92
N VAL A 55 -34.27 -4.98 -53.98
CA VAL A 55 -33.86 -4.19 -52.81
C VAL A 55 -35.02 -3.96 -51.84
N ALA A 56 -36.25 -3.74 -52.34
CA ALA A 56 -37.40 -3.49 -51.48
C ALA A 56 -37.76 -4.74 -50.66
N LEU A 57 -37.70 -5.91 -51.31
CA LEU A 57 -37.84 -7.19 -50.62
C LEU A 57 -36.73 -7.40 -49.59
N CYS A 58 -35.47 -7.12 -49.94
CA CYS A 58 -34.35 -7.23 -49.01
C CYS A 58 -34.55 -6.35 -47.76
N CYS A 59 -34.95 -5.09 -47.91
CA CYS A 59 -35.23 -4.20 -46.79
C CYS A 59 -36.34 -4.74 -45.88
N SER A 60 -37.46 -5.21 -46.46
CA SER A 60 -38.57 -5.80 -45.69
C SER A 60 -38.15 -7.06 -44.93
N VAL A 61 -37.28 -7.88 -45.53
CA VAL A 61 -36.72 -9.08 -44.91
C VAL A 61 -35.78 -8.70 -43.76
N LEU A 62 -34.88 -7.73 -43.97
CA LEU A 62 -33.96 -7.23 -42.94
C LEU A 62 -34.70 -6.65 -41.74
N ASP A 63 -35.79 -5.90 -41.95
CA ASP A 63 -36.64 -5.39 -40.88
C ASP A 63 -37.26 -6.51 -40.05
N THR A 64 -37.72 -7.57 -40.71
CA THR A 64 -38.33 -8.73 -40.06
C THR A 64 -37.28 -9.49 -39.24
N ILE A 65 -36.08 -9.68 -39.79
CA ILE A 65 -34.95 -10.31 -39.08
C ILE A 65 -34.50 -9.45 -37.89
N THR A 66 -34.45 -8.12 -38.05
CA THR A 66 -34.07 -7.19 -36.98
C THR A 66 -35.06 -7.28 -35.82
N LYS A 67 -36.37 -7.29 -36.09
CA LYS A 67 -37.41 -7.50 -35.06
C LYS A 67 -37.25 -8.86 -34.38
N TYR A 68 -36.98 -9.92 -35.15
CA TYR A 68 -36.73 -11.25 -34.62
C TYR A 68 -35.49 -11.30 -33.70
N ALA A 69 -34.41 -10.61 -34.08
CA ALA A 69 -33.18 -10.50 -33.29
C ALA A 69 -33.37 -9.74 -31.97
N LEU A 70 -34.19 -8.68 -31.97
CA LEU A 70 -34.46 -7.89 -30.76
C LEU A 70 -35.29 -8.65 -29.71
N ASP A 71 -36.08 -9.65 -30.12
CA ASP A 71 -37.01 -10.39 -29.26
C ASP A 71 -36.31 -11.29 -28.23
N SER A 72 -35.19 -11.94 -28.60
CA SER A 72 -34.49 -12.86 -27.70
C SER A 72 -33.00 -12.95 -27.96
N LYS A 73 -32.22 -13.23 -26.90
CA LYS A 73 -30.80 -13.58 -27.02
C LYS A 73 -30.59 -14.84 -27.89
N GLN A 74 -31.45 -15.84 -27.72
CA GLN A 74 -31.36 -17.11 -28.47
C GLN A 74 -31.57 -16.90 -29.97
N HIS A 75 -32.43 -15.95 -30.36
CA HIS A 75 -32.63 -15.61 -31.77
C HIS A 75 -31.37 -15.01 -32.39
N ARG A 76 -30.67 -14.13 -31.66
CA ARG A 76 -29.39 -13.55 -32.11
C ARG A 76 -28.32 -14.61 -32.29
N GLU A 77 -28.17 -15.51 -31.34
CA GLU A 77 -27.23 -16.65 -31.43
C GLU A 77 -27.57 -17.54 -32.63
N TYR A 78 -28.83 -17.92 -32.80
CA TYR A 78 -29.29 -18.71 -33.95
C TYR A 78 -28.99 -18.02 -35.29
N LEU A 79 -29.30 -16.74 -35.43
CA LEU A 79 -29.02 -15.99 -36.67
C LEU A 79 -27.53 -15.93 -36.99
N GLN A 80 -26.68 -15.81 -35.97
CA GLN A 80 -25.23 -15.82 -36.14
C GLN A 80 -24.71 -17.19 -36.57
N ASP A 81 -25.27 -18.28 -36.04
CA ASP A 81 -24.96 -19.66 -36.45
C ASP A 81 -25.37 -19.95 -37.90
N GLN A 82 -26.31 -19.18 -38.46
CA GLN A 82 -26.73 -19.26 -39.86
C GLN A 82 -25.94 -18.31 -40.79
N ASP A 83 -24.73 -17.88 -40.39
CA ASP A 83 -23.83 -17.03 -41.17
C ASP A 83 -24.41 -15.66 -41.59
N LEU A 84 -25.43 -15.17 -40.86
CA LEU A 84 -26.08 -13.89 -41.20
C LEU A 84 -25.07 -12.73 -41.26
N LEU A 85 -24.14 -12.64 -40.30
CA LEU A 85 -23.16 -11.55 -40.27
C LEU A 85 -22.30 -11.50 -41.54
N THR A 86 -21.89 -12.67 -42.05
CA THR A 86 -21.14 -12.78 -43.30
C THR A 86 -21.98 -12.35 -44.49
N MET A 87 -23.27 -12.72 -44.51
CA MET A 87 -24.22 -12.32 -45.56
C MET A 87 -24.41 -10.80 -45.59
N LEU A 88 -24.62 -10.18 -44.42
CA LEU A 88 -24.79 -8.73 -44.28
C LEU A 88 -23.54 -7.96 -44.73
N VAL A 89 -22.35 -8.42 -44.34
CA VAL A 89 -21.08 -7.84 -44.82
C VAL A 89 -20.94 -8.00 -46.34
N GLY A 90 -21.38 -9.13 -46.90
CA GLY A 90 -21.42 -9.38 -48.34
C GLY A 90 -22.31 -8.38 -49.09
N ILE A 91 -23.49 -8.08 -48.55
CA ILE A 91 -24.44 -7.10 -49.12
C ILE A 91 -23.82 -5.69 -49.13
N LEU A 92 -23.11 -5.30 -48.08
CA LEU A 92 -22.41 -4.00 -48.00
C LEU A 92 -21.25 -3.91 -49.00
N ALA A 93 -20.51 -4.99 -49.20
CA ALA A 93 -19.35 -5.03 -50.10
C ALA A 93 -19.75 -5.10 -51.58
N LYS A 94 -20.84 -5.80 -51.90
CA LYS A 94 -21.36 -5.96 -53.25
C LYS A 94 -22.89 -5.78 -53.24
N PRO A 95 -23.39 -4.56 -53.49
CA PRO A 95 -24.83 -4.32 -53.55
C PRO A 95 -25.48 -5.11 -54.69
N PRO A 96 -26.80 -5.36 -54.61
CA PRO A 96 -27.56 -5.97 -55.71
C PRO A 96 -27.36 -5.21 -57.02
N ALA A 97 -27.25 -5.93 -58.15
CA ALA A 97 -26.84 -5.36 -59.44
C ALA A 97 -27.78 -4.28 -60.02
N LEU A 98 -29.01 -4.17 -59.51
CA LEU A 98 -30.04 -3.21 -59.92
C LEU A 98 -30.24 -2.06 -58.92
N CYS A 99 -29.31 -1.87 -57.98
CA CYS A 99 -29.44 -0.92 -56.89
C CYS A 99 -28.89 0.47 -57.27
N ASP A 100 -29.75 1.49 -57.25
CA ASP A 100 -29.32 2.89 -57.37
C ASP A 100 -28.75 3.44 -56.05
N ALA A 101 -28.23 4.67 -56.06
CA ALA A 101 -27.61 5.27 -54.87
C ALA A 101 -28.59 5.48 -53.70
N ALA A 102 -29.85 5.82 -53.99
CA ALA A 102 -30.87 6.05 -52.96
C ALA A 102 -31.35 4.73 -52.35
N GLN A 103 -31.57 3.72 -53.19
CA GLN A 103 -31.87 2.36 -52.80
C GLN A 103 -30.73 1.75 -51.98
N PHE A 104 -29.47 2.03 -52.36
CA PHE A 104 -28.32 1.53 -51.60
C PHE A 104 -28.20 2.18 -50.23
N LEU A 105 -28.48 3.48 -50.11
CA LEU A 105 -28.55 4.15 -48.81
C LEU A 105 -29.64 3.54 -47.92
N THR A 106 -30.84 3.31 -48.47
CA THR A 106 -31.93 2.63 -47.74
C THR A 106 -31.50 1.24 -47.30
N LEU A 107 -30.84 0.48 -48.19
CA LEU A 107 -30.33 -0.85 -47.87
C LEU A 107 -29.28 -0.80 -46.76
N LYS A 108 -28.34 0.16 -46.79
CA LYS A 108 -27.34 0.35 -45.72
C LYS A 108 -28.01 0.53 -44.37
N LYS A 109 -29.03 1.39 -44.26
CA LYS A 109 -29.77 1.62 -43.01
C LYS A 109 -30.32 0.33 -42.42
N HIS A 110 -31.00 -0.48 -43.24
CA HIS A 110 -31.58 -1.75 -42.78
C HIS A 110 -30.50 -2.79 -42.44
N VAL A 111 -29.41 -2.83 -43.20
CA VAL A 111 -28.29 -3.74 -42.93
C VAL A 111 -27.57 -3.35 -41.64
N THR A 112 -27.28 -2.07 -41.40
CA THR A 112 -26.61 -1.61 -40.18
C THR A 112 -27.48 -1.80 -38.94
N ALA A 113 -28.78 -1.53 -39.03
CA ALA A 113 -29.72 -1.83 -37.94
C ALA A 113 -29.76 -3.34 -37.62
N CYS A 114 -29.79 -4.18 -38.65
CA CYS A 114 -29.73 -5.63 -38.48
C CYS A 114 -28.40 -6.08 -37.83
N LEU A 115 -27.27 -5.51 -38.26
CA LEU A 115 -25.95 -5.75 -37.66
C LEU A 115 -25.90 -5.32 -36.19
N ALA A 116 -26.41 -4.14 -35.84
CA ALA A 116 -26.42 -3.64 -34.46
C ALA A 116 -27.28 -4.52 -33.55
N ALA A 117 -28.48 -4.91 -34.00
CA ALA A 117 -29.36 -5.80 -33.25
C ALA A 117 -28.74 -7.20 -33.06
N THR A 118 -28.19 -7.78 -34.12
CA THR A 118 -27.63 -9.14 -34.10
C THR A 118 -26.32 -9.24 -33.32
N THR A 119 -25.48 -8.20 -33.33
CA THR A 119 -24.20 -8.18 -32.61
C THR A 119 -24.35 -7.93 -31.11
N ASN A 120 -25.52 -7.53 -30.62
CA ASN A 120 -25.74 -7.31 -29.19
C ASN A 120 -25.83 -8.64 -28.42
N VAL A 121 -24.74 -9.40 -28.30
CA VAL A 121 -24.71 -10.69 -27.57
C VAL A 121 -23.56 -10.68 -26.57
N GLU A 122 -23.83 -11.14 -25.35
CA GLU A 122 -22.84 -11.27 -24.29
C GLU A 122 -22.90 -12.66 -23.64
N PRO A 123 -21.79 -13.42 -23.60
CA PRO A 123 -20.45 -13.12 -24.14
C PRO A 123 -20.42 -13.14 -25.68
N MET A 124 -19.38 -12.53 -26.27
CA MET A 124 -19.18 -12.44 -27.72
C MET A 124 -19.00 -13.82 -28.37
N THR A 125 -19.66 -14.05 -29.50
CA THR A 125 -19.64 -15.32 -30.24
C THR A 125 -18.48 -15.41 -31.25
N PRO A 126 -18.12 -16.62 -31.73
CA PRO A 126 -17.11 -16.78 -32.78
C PRO A 126 -17.44 -16.04 -34.09
N ALA A 127 -18.72 -15.99 -34.48
CA ALA A 127 -19.16 -15.31 -35.70
C ALA A 127 -18.83 -13.81 -35.70
N MET A 128 -18.86 -13.16 -34.54
CA MET A 128 -18.54 -11.75 -34.39
C MET A 128 -17.04 -11.43 -34.52
N ARG A 129 -16.15 -12.45 -34.42
CA ARG A 129 -14.69 -12.28 -34.55
C ARG A 129 -14.23 -12.11 -35.99
N HIS A 130 -15.16 -12.20 -36.95
CA HIS A 130 -14.81 -12.21 -38.35
C HIS A 130 -14.16 -10.86 -38.76
N PRO A 131 -12.90 -10.84 -39.27
CA PRO A 131 -12.18 -9.60 -39.56
C PRO A 131 -12.89 -8.69 -40.56
N SER A 132 -13.63 -9.28 -41.51
CA SER A 132 -14.38 -8.49 -42.50
C SER A 132 -15.55 -7.70 -41.90
N LEU A 133 -16.12 -8.15 -40.76
CA LEU A 133 -17.20 -7.43 -40.09
C LEU A 133 -16.69 -6.10 -39.54
N VAL A 134 -15.60 -6.14 -38.78
CA VAL A 134 -14.98 -4.94 -38.21
C VAL A 134 -14.50 -4.01 -39.32
N ALA A 135 -13.87 -4.55 -40.37
CA ALA A 135 -13.43 -3.76 -41.52
C ALA A 135 -14.58 -3.09 -42.27
N ALA A 136 -15.70 -3.78 -42.48
CA ALA A 136 -16.88 -3.22 -43.14
C ALA A 136 -17.53 -2.10 -42.32
N LEU A 137 -17.69 -2.30 -41.01
CA LEU A 137 -18.25 -1.29 -40.11
C LEU A 137 -17.34 -0.05 -40.03
N LEU A 138 -16.02 -0.22 -39.97
CA LEU A 138 -15.08 0.90 -39.96
C LEU A 138 -15.08 1.67 -41.28
N ASN A 139 -15.21 0.97 -42.41
CA ASN A 139 -15.35 1.62 -43.72
C ASN A 139 -16.62 2.48 -43.76
N LEU A 140 -17.77 1.91 -43.37
CA LEU A 140 -19.03 2.67 -43.26
C LEU A 140 -18.89 3.90 -42.36
N ALA A 141 -18.28 3.73 -41.18
CA ALA A 141 -18.06 4.85 -40.26
C ALA A 141 -17.16 5.95 -40.84
N GLN A 142 -16.29 5.63 -41.81
CA GLN A 142 -15.36 6.58 -42.43
C GLN A 142 -15.88 7.23 -43.72
N THR A 143 -16.82 6.58 -44.43
CA THR A 143 -17.27 7.02 -45.76
C THR A 143 -18.70 7.53 -45.81
N GLU A 144 -19.54 7.17 -44.83
CA GLU A 144 -20.94 7.59 -44.80
C GLU A 144 -21.16 8.80 -43.91
N ASP A 145 -22.07 9.69 -44.32
CA ASP A 145 -22.49 10.87 -43.55
C ASP A 145 -23.93 10.74 -43.00
N ASN A 146 -24.64 9.67 -43.34
CA ASN A 146 -26.03 9.49 -42.92
C ASN A 146 -26.12 9.13 -41.44
N VAL A 147 -26.86 9.93 -40.66
CA VAL A 147 -26.95 9.80 -39.20
C VAL A 147 -27.46 8.43 -38.73
N GLU A 148 -28.50 7.87 -39.36
CA GLU A 148 -29.04 6.55 -38.99
C GLU A 148 -28.04 5.43 -39.25
N VAL A 149 -27.33 5.50 -40.39
CA VAL A 149 -26.28 4.52 -40.73
C VAL A 149 -25.13 4.62 -39.73
N LEU A 150 -24.69 5.84 -39.40
CA LEU A 150 -23.60 6.07 -38.47
C LEU A 150 -23.94 5.64 -37.04
N ASP A 151 -25.16 5.91 -36.57
CA ASP A 151 -25.61 5.53 -35.23
C ASP A 151 -25.58 4.01 -35.03
N GLU A 152 -26.17 3.28 -35.97
CA GLU A 152 -26.21 1.82 -35.93
C GLU A 152 -24.82 1.20 -36.15
N THR A 153 -23.99 1.83 -37.00
CA THR A 153 -22.61 1.39 -37.24
C THR A 153 -21.77 1.49 -35.97
N TRP A 154 -21.82 2.63 -35.25
CA TRP A 154 -21.08 2.79 -34.00
C TRP A 154 -21.63 1.91 -32.89
N THR A 155 -22.94 1.69 -32.84
CA THR A 155 -23.58 0.75 -31.90
C THR A 155 -23.06 -0.68 -32.13
N ALA A 156 -23.05 -1.16 -33.38
CA ALA A 156 -22.49 -2.46 -33.72
C ALA A 156 -20.99 -2.55 -33.39
N LEU A 157 -20.20 -1.50 -33.67
CA LEU A 157 -18.78 -1.43 -33.32
C LEU A 157 -18.54 -1.50 -31.82
N ALA A 158 -19.37 -0.83 -31.01
CA ALA A 158 -19.29 -0.90 -29.55
C ALA A 158 -19.52 -2.33 -29.03
N HIS A 159 -20.46 -3.08 -29.62
CA HIS A 159 -20.71 -4.48 -29.25
C HIS A 159 -19.51 -5.38 -29.55
N VAL A 160 -18.94 -5.31 -30.76
CA VAL A 160 -17.79 -6.15 -31.15
C VAL A 160 -16.48 -5.71 -30.46
N ALA A 161 -16.36 -4.45 -30.04
CA ALA A 161 -15.21 -3.91 -29.33
C ALA A 161 -15.14 -4.33 -27.85
N ARG A 162 -16.16 -5.02 -27.31
CA ARG A 162 -16.10 -5.61 -25.96
C ARG A 162 -14.93 -6.59 -25.84
N GLU A 163 -14.59 -7.32 -26.90
CA GLU A 163 -13.40 -8.18 -26.95
C GLU A 163 -12.10 -7.38 -27.20
N TYR A 164 -11.03 -7.72 -26.48
CA TYR A 164 -9.75 -7.02 -26.55
C TYR A 164 -9.08 -7.07 -27.94
N GLY A 165 -9.23 -8.15 -28.69
CA GLY A 165 -8.66 -8.28 -30.04
C GLY A 165 -9.20 -7.22 -31.01
N THR A 166 -10.52 -7.03 -31.01
CA THR A 166 -11.21 -6.06 -31.86
C THR A 166 -10.80 -4.62 -31.58
N LYS A 167 -10.56 -4.26 -30.30
CA LYS A 167 -10.11 -2.92 -29.91
C LYS A 167 -8.83 -2.51 -30.64
N ASN A 168 -7.86 -3.42 -30.74
CA ASN A 168 -6.61 -3.17 -31.45
C ASN A 168 -6.81 -3.00 -32.96
N THR A 169 -7.70 -3.78 -33.57
CA THR A 169 -8.03 -3.65 -35.00
C THR A 169 -8.67 -2.28 -35.30
N ILE A 170 -9.63 -1.85 -34.48
CA ILE A 170 -10.27 -0.53 -34.59
C ILE A 170 -9.22 0.58 -34.48
N ARG A 171 -8.32 0.45 -33.51
CA ARG A 171 -7.25 1.40 -33.27
C ARG A 171 -6.29 1.52 -34.47
N GLN A 172 -5.77 0.40 -34.96
CA GLN A 172 -4.85 0.37 -36.11
C GLN A 172 -5.47 0.92 -37.41
N ALA A 173 -6.80 0.81 -37.55
CA ALA A 173 -7.54 1.32 -38.70
C ALA A 173 -7.92 2.81 -38.59
N ASN A 174 -7.32 3.57 -37.66
CA ASN A 174 -7.67 4.96 -37.35
C ASN A 174 -9.13 5.16 -36.91
N GLY A 175 -9.81 4.11 -36.43
CA GLY A 175 -11.21 4.19 -36.02
C GLY A 175 -11.44 5.17 -34.87
N ILE A 176 -10.48 5.28 -33.95
CA ILE A 176 -10.57 6.24 -32.82
C ILE A 176 -10.61 7.69 -33.31
N LYS A 177 -9.86 8.01 -34.36
CA LYS A 177 -9.83 9.37 -34.93
C LYS A 177 -11.19 9.76 -35.50
N THR A 178 -11.78 8.88 -36.30
CA THR A 178 -13.13 9.08 -36.87
C THR A 178 -14.17 9.16 -35.76
N LEU A 179 -14.08 8.29 -34.77
CA LEU A 179 -14.99 8.26 -33.64
C LEU A 179 -14.99 9.58 -32.86
N VAL A 180 -13.80 10.14 -32.56
CA VAL A 180 -13.70 11.42 -31.85
C VAL A 180 -14.29 12.56 -32.67
N ALA A 181 -14.13 12.54 -34.00
CA ALA A 181 -14.77 13.51 -34.88
C ALA A 181 -16.30 13.37 -34.85
N HIS A 182 -16.84 12.15 -34.82
CA HIS A 182 -18.28 11.90 -34.84
C HIS A 182 -18.96 12.26 -33.50
N MET A 183 -18.24 12.25 -32.38
CA MET A 183 -18.72 12.78 -31.10
C MET A 183 -18.97 14.30 -31.12
N ALA A 184 -18.40 15.02 -32.08
CA ALA A 184 -18.58 16.46 -32.27
C ALA A 184 -19.67 16.81 -33.29
N LEU A 185 -20.31 15.81 -33.92
CA LEU A 185 -21.46 16.04 -34.80
C LEU A 185 -22.65 16.57 -34.01
N PRO A 186 -23.57 17.34 -34.61
CA PRO A 186 -24.71 17.92 -33.90
C PRO A 186 -25.79 16.89 -33.53
N ASP A 187 -25.85 15.77 -34.26
CA ASP A 187 -26.89 14.76 -34.08
C ASP A 187 -26.72 13.97 -32.77
N PRO A 188 -27.72 13.94 -31.88
CA PRO A 188 -27.59 13.32 -30.56
C PRO A 188 -27.42 11.80 -30.62
N ASP A 189 -28.02 11.12 -31.61
CA ASP A 189 -27.97 9.66 -31.70
C ASP A 189 -26.56 9.20 -32.09
N VAL A 190 -25.99 9.82 -33.14
CA VAL A 190 -24.60 9.56 -33.55
C VAL A 190 -23.61 9.89 -32.44
N ARG A 191 -23.82 11.01 -31.72
CA ARG A 191 -22.97 11.36 -30.56
C ARG A 191 -23.06 10.31 -29.47
N ARG A 192 -24.26 9.83 -29.13
CA ARG A 192 -24.50 8.81 -28.10
C ARG A 192 -23.79 7.50 -28.46
N SER A 193 -24.00 6.97 -29.67
CA SER A 193 -23.35 5.72 -30.11
C SER A 193 -21.84 5.86 -30.26
N ALA A 194 -21.33 6.97 -30.81
CA ALA A 194 -19.89 7.22 -30.88
C ALA A 194 -19.26 7.32 -29.48
N THR A 195 -19.91 8.00 -28.54
CA THR A 195 -19.44 8.09 -27.14
C THR A 195 -19.44 6.70 -26.49
N GLN A 196 -20.50 5.91 -26.68
CA GLN A 196 -20.58 4.54 -26.19
C GLN A 196 -19.44 3.66 -26.71
N ALA A 197 -19.14 3.75 -28.01
CA ALA A 197 -18.01 3.04 -28.61
C ALA A 197 -16.67 3.49 -28.02
N LEU A 198 -16.47 4.80 -27.78
CA LEU A 198 -15.26 5.33 -27.14
C LEU A 198 -15.08 4.74 -25.74
N VAL A 199 -16.15 4.73 -24.94
CA VAL A 199 -16.14 4.24 -23.55
C VAL A 199 -15.78 2.75 -23.48
N VAL A 200 -16.19 1.95 -24.48
CA VAL A 200 -15.80 0.53 -24.58
C VAL A 200 -14.32 0.41 -24.96
N LEU A 201 -13.85 1.21 -25.93
CA LEU A 201 -12.44 1.22 -26.32
C LEU A 201 -11.53 1.65 -25.16
N ALA A 202 -12.00 2.55 -24.30
CA ALA A 202 -11.30 3.02 -23.11
C ALA A 202 -11.08 1.94 -22.04
N ASP A 203 -11.56 0.70 -22.19
CA ASP A 203 -11.14 -0.40 -21.33
C ASP A 203 -9.72 -0.90 -21.64
N ASP A 204 -9.17 -0.57 -22.81
CA ASP A 204 -7.80 -0.93 -23.21
C ASP A 204 -6.80 0.22 -23.01
N PHE A 205 -5.62 -0.11 -22.47
CA PHE A 205 -4.57 0.87 -22.16
C PHE A 205 -4.02 1.58 -23.41
N ALA A 206 -3.85 0.87 -24.54
CA ALA A 206 -3.33 1.46 -25.77
C ALA A 206 -4.39 2.39 -26.41
N CYS A 207 -5.66 1.98 -26.38
CA CYS A 207 -6.77 2.85 -26.78
C CYS A 207 -6.84 4.13 -25.94
N ARG A 208 -6.68 4.08 -24.60
CA ARG A 208 -6.64 5.29 -23.76
C ARG A 208 -5.55 6.27 -24.19
N SER A 209 -4.35 5.76 -24.48
CA SER A 209 -3.25 6.60 -24.94
C SER A 209 -3.60 7.31 -26.25
N GLU A 210 -4.23 6.63 -27.19
CA GLU A 210 -4.59 7.18 -28.50
C GLU A 210 -5.78 8.15 -28.42
N ILE A 211 -6.83 7.81 -27.65
CA ILE A 211 -7.95 8.71 -27.34
C ILE A 211 -7.43 10.04 -26.77
N ARG A 212 -6.46 9.99 -25.85
CA ARG A 212 -5.82 11.18 -25.28
C ARG A 212 -5.13 12.03 -26.35
N GLN A 213 -4.37 11.41 -27.24
CA GLN A 213 -3.62 12.11 -28.29
C GLN A 213 -4.53 12.74 -29.35
N LEU A 214 -5.70 12.14 -29.61
CA LEU A 214 -6.64 12.57 -30.64
C LEU A 214 -7.71 13.55 -30.13
N GLY A 215 -7.55 14.09 -28.91
CA GLY A 215 -8.48 15.08 -28.36
C GLY A 215 -9.79 14.49 -27.80
N GLY A 216 -9.88 13.17 -27.64
CA GLY A 216 -11.08 12.52 -27.11
C GLY A 216 -11.44 12.92 -25.68
N LEU A 217 -10.45 13.37 -24.88
CA LEU A 217 -10.71 13.94 -23.55
C LEU A 217 -11.50 15.25 -23.61
N SER A 218 -11.28 16.09 -24.63
CA SER A 218 -12.07 17.31 -24.82
C SER A 218 -13.51 16.95 -25.20
N ALA A 219 -13.67 16.03 -26.15
CA ALA A 219 -14.99 15.56 -26.58
C ALA A 219 -15.80 14.96 -25.43
N LEU A 220 -15.17 14.21 -24.53
CA LEU A 220 -15.80 13.69 -23.31
C LEU A 220 -16.16 14.82 -22.32
N LEU A 221 -15.32 15.83 -22.15
CA LEU A 221 -15.67 16.99 -21.31
C LEU A 221 -16.87 17.76 -21.87
N ASP A 222 -16.94 17.92 -23.19
CA ASP A 222 -18.07 18.58 -23.85
C ASP A 222 -19.35 17.74 -23.74
N GLY A 223 -19.24 16.42 -23.89
CA GLY A 223 -20.33 15.46 -23.66
C GLY A 223 -20.86 15.47 -22.22
N SER A 224 -20.01 15.74 -21.23
CA SER A 224 -20.43 15.80 -19.81
C SER A 224 -21.37 16.97 -19.49
N ALA A 225 -21.39 18.00 -20.35
CA ALA A 225 -22.30 19.15 -20.27
C ALA A 225 -23.52 19.01 -21.20
N SER A 226 -23.74 17.82 -21.79
CA SER A 226 -24.86 17.57 -22.71
C SER A 226 -26.21 17.68 -22.02
N GLU A 227 -27.21 18.24 -22.73
CA GLU A 227 -28.61 18.26 -22.29
C GLU A 227 -29.29 16.88 -22.37
N TYR A 228 -28.70 15.94 -23.14
CA TYR A 228 -29.14 14.56 -23.27
C TYR A 228 -28.52 13.69 -22.16
N PRO A 229 -29.32 13.13 -21.23
CA PRO A 229 -28.80 12.39 -20.08
C PRO A 229 -27.94 11.17 -20.44
N GLU A 230 -28.28 10.45 -21.50
CA GLU A 230 -27.51 9.28 -21.94
C GLU A 230 -26.11 9.65 -22.41
N ILE A 231 -25.98 10.71 -23.22
CA ILE A 231 -24.68 11.22 -23.67
C ILE A 231 -23.85 11.68 -22.46
N GLN A 232 -24.50 12.40 -21.54
CA GLN A 232 -23.85 12.89 -20.32
C GLN A 232 -23.32 11.75 -19.45
N ASP A 233 -24.14 10.72 -19.19
CA ASP A 233 -23.74 9.56 -18.38
C ASP A 233 -22.60 8.76 -19.02
N LEU A 234 -22.67 8.54 -20.34
CA LEU A 234 -21.60 7.90 -21.10
C LEU A 234 -20.30 8.71 -21.06
N ALA A 235 -20.40 10.03 -21.21
CA ALA A 235 -19.25 10.91 -21.17
C ALA A 235 -18.58 10.92 -19.78
N LEU A 236 -19.36 11.00 -18.69
CA LEU A 236 -18.86 10.92 -17.31
C LEU A 236 -18.23 9.56 -17.00
N THR A 237 -18.83 8.47 -17.48
CA THR A 237 -18.26 7.12 -17.40
C THR A 237 -16.94 7.04 -18.17
N GLY A 238 -16.88 7.60 -19.37
CA GLY A 238 -15.66 7.71 -20.17
C GLY A 238 -14.56 8.46 -19.46
N LEU A 239 -14.86 9.64 -18.90
CA LEU A 239 -13.90 10.41 -18.10
C LEU A 239 -13.38 9.61 -16.91
N SER A 240 -14.24 8.88 -16.21
CA SER A 240 -13.85 8.01 -15.09
C SER A 240 -12.86 6.92 -15.53
N LYS A 241 -13.14 6.24 -16.66
CA LYS A 241 -12.23 5.23 -17.22
C LYS A 241 -10.90 5.83 -17.66
N MET A 242 -10.94 6.96 -18.36
CA MET A 242 -9.73 7.66 -18.82
C MET A 242 -8.88 8.12 -17.64
N ALA A 243 -9.50 8.63 -16.57
CA ALA A 243 -8.82 9.13 -15.38
C ALA A 243 -8.10 8.04 -14.56
N GLN A 244 -8.31 6.76 -14.82
CA GLN A 244 -7.49 5.69 -14.22
C GLN A 244 -6.03 5.74 -14.72
N ASP A 245 -5.78 6.24 -15.94
CA ASP A 245 -4.43 6.46 -16.46
C ASP A 245 -3.86 7.82 -16.00
N SER A 246 -2.68 7.79 -15.40
CA SER A 246 -1.96 8.97 -14.91
C SER A 246 -1.71 10.01 -16.01
N ALA A 247 -1.37 9.59 -17.23
CA ALA A 247 -1.08 10.52 -18.31
C ALA A 247 -2.37 11.18 -18.85
N CYS A 248 -3.52 10.48 -18.79
CA CYS A 248 -4.82 11.10 -19.07
C CYS A 248 -5.22 12.12 -18.00
N ARG A 249 -4.92 11.87 -16.71
CA ARG A 249 -5.13 12.87 -15.64
C ARG A 249 -4.31 14.13 -15.88
N VAL A 250 -3.04 14.01 -16.29
CA VAL A 250 -2.21 15.18 -16.61
C VAL A 250 -2.81 16.03 -17.74
N GLU A 251 -3.32 15.41 -18.80
CA GLU A 251 -3.97 16.15 -19.89
C GLU A 251 -5.31 16.77 -19.45
N LEU A 252 -6.13 16.05 -18.69
CA LEU A 252 -7.36 16.61 -18.09
C LEU A 252 -7.05 17.81 -17.19
N ARG A 253 -5.85 17.88 -16.58
CA ARG A 253 -5.43 19.02 -15.77
C ARG A 253 -5.23 20.25 -16.64
N LYS A 254 -4.54 20.09 -17.78
CA LYS A 254 -4.34 21.16 -18.77
C LYS A 254 -5.66 21.66 -19.35
N LEU A 255 -6.64 20.76 -19.51
CA LEU A 255 -7.98 21.08 -19.98
C LEU A 255 -8.91 21.68 -18.89
N ASN A 256 -8.43 21.86 -17.65
CA ASN A 256 -9.22 22.27 -16.49
C ASN A 256 -10.46 21.39 -16.27
N GLY A 257 -10.36 20.09 -16.54
CA GLY A 257 -11.49 19.15 -16.48
C GLY A 257 -12.13 19.08 -15.09
N HIS A 258 -11.32 19.11 -14.03
CA HIS A 258 -11.80 19.15 -12.64
C HIS A 258 -12.67 20.39 -12.36
N LYS A 259 -12.27 21.57 -12.86
CA LYS A 259 -13.04 22.80 -12.71
C LYS A 259 -14.35 22.75 -13.50
N LYS A 260 -14.31 22.28 -14.76
CA LYS A 260 -15.53 22.12 -15.58
C LYS A 260 -16.56 21.22 -14.91
N LEU A 261 -16.15 20.05 -14.42
CA LEU A 261 -17.05 19.12 -13.72
C LEU A 261 -17.55 19.68 -12.37
N ALA A 262 -16.69 20.42 -11.66
CA ALA A 262 -17.08 21.12 -10.43
C ALA A 262 -18.15 22.19 -10.69
N ASP A 263 -17.98 23.02 -11.73
CA ASP A 263 -18.94 24.06 -12.11
C ASP A 263 -20.29 23.43 -12.51
N LEU A 264 -20.26 22.30 -13.25
CA LEU A 264 -21.46 21.52 -13.57
C LEU A 264 -22.19 20.99 -12.33
N LEU A 265 -21.44 20.53 -11.32
CA LEU A 265 -22.02 20.02 -10.07
C LEU A 265 -22.70 21.15 -9.28
N VAL A 266 -22.04 22.31 -9.21
CA VAL A 266 -22.60 23.49 -8.55
C VAL A 266 -23.86 23.97 -9.28
N ALA A 267 -23.83 24.02 -10.62
CA ALA A 267 -24.98 24.41 -11.42
C ALA A 267 -26.16 23.44 -11.26
N ALA A 268 -25.91 22.12 -11.24
CA ALA A 268 -26.94 21.10 -11.08
C ALA A 268 -27.62 21.09 -9.69
N THR A 269 -27.01 21.74 -8.70
CA THR A 269 -27.51 21.78 -7.32
C THR A 269 -28.08 23.13 -6.90
N ALA A 270 -27.95 24.16 -7.76
CA ALA A 270 -28.59 25.45 -7.56
C ALA A 270 -30.13 25.29 -7.61
N ALA A 271 -30.83 25.97 -6.70
CA ALA A 271 -32.29 25.98 -6.71
C ALA A 271 -32.81 26.60 -8.02
N PRO A 272 -33.93 26.10 -8.61
CA PRO A 272 -34.51 26.70 -9.80
C PRO A 272 -34.97 28.12 -9.48
N THR A 273 -34.24 29.12 -9.96
CA THR A 273 -34.64 30.52 -9.87
C THR A 273 -35.64 30.84 -10.97
N GLY A 274 -36.93 30.56 -10.74
CA GLY A 274 -38.02 30.98 -11.62
C GLY A 274 -39.18 29.98 -11.68
N THR A 275 -40.37 30.46 -12.09
CA THR A 275 -41.63 29.71 -12.29
C THR A 275 -41.60 28.69 -13.44
N THR A 276 -40.41 28.32 -13.92
CA THR A 276 -40.26 27.27 -14.92
C THR A 276 -40.18 25.92 -14.20
N PRO A 277 -40.98 24.92 -14.61
CA PRO A 277 -40.85 23.58 -14.05
C PRO A 277 -39.41 23.10 -14.25
N ALA A 278 -38.83 22.52 -13.20
CA ALA A 278 -37.49 21.93 -13.25
C ALA A 278 -37.38 21.05 -14.50
N PRO A 279 -36.35 21.20 -15.35
CA PRO A 279 -36.19 20.34 -16.51
C PRO A 279 -36.17 18.89 -16.02
N ALA A 280 -36.95 18.03 -16.66
CA ALA A 280 -37.08 16.60 -16.33
C ALA A 280 -35.76 15.80 -16.49
N THR A 281 -34.68 16.48 -16.89
CA THR A 281 -33.33 15.98 -17.18
C THR A 281 -32.30 16.52 -16.18
N ALA A 282 -32.58 16.44 -14.88
CA ALA A 282 -31.62 16.84 -13.85
C ALA A 282 -30.34 16.00 -13.94
N THR A 283 -29.20 16.65 -14.18
CA THR A 283 -27.87 16.04 -14.19
C THR A 283 -27.71 15.12 -12.97
N PRO A 284 -27.48 13.80 -13.14
CA PRO A 284 -27.42 12.90 -12.01
C PRO A 284 -26.14 13.19 -11.21
N ALA A 285 -26.31 13.66 -9.97
CA ALA A 285 -25.18 14.04 -9.12
C ALA A 285 -24.20 12.88 -8.87
N GLY A 286 -24.68 11.64 -8.84
CA GLY A 286 -23.87 10.44 -8.59
C GLY A 286 -22.75 10.22 -9.60
N PRO A 287 -23.04 9.99 -10.90
CA PRO A 287 -22.04 9.86 -11.96
C PRO A 287 -21.08 11.05 -12.04
N LEU A 288 -21.58 12.27 -11.83
CA LEU A 288 -20.75 13.47 -11.86
C LEU A 288 -19.74 13.49 -10.70
N LEU A 289 -20.17 13.15 -9.49
CA LEU A 289 -19.30 13.01 -8.32
C LEU A 289 -18.26 11.90 -8.51
N ALA A 290 -18.65 10.76 -9.09
CA ALA A 290 -17.74 9.65 -9.36
C ALA A 290 -16.66 10.01 -10.41
N ALA A 291 -17.06 10.70 -11.48
CA ALA A 291 -16.13 11.20 -12.49
C ALA A 291 -15.17 12.23 -11.90
N LEU A 292 -15.70 13.22 -11.15
CA LEU A 292 -14.86 14.22 -10.50
C LEU A 292 -13.91 13.56 -9.48
N ALA A 293 -14.37 12.62 -8.65
CA ALA A 293 -13.51 11.88 -7.72
C ALA A 293 -12.38 11.12 -8.44
N SER A 294 -12.65 10.53 -9.61
CA SER A 294 -11.65 9.84 -10.43
C SER A 294 -10.58 10.81 -10.95
N LEU A 295 -10.97 12.03 -11.32
CA LEU A 295 -10.03 13.10 -11.69
C LEU A 295 -9.20 13.55 -10.47
N LEU A 296 -9.82 13.71 -9.30
CA LEU A 296 -9.16 14.14 -8.05
C LEU A 296 -8.25 13.06 -7.41
N ALA A 297 -8.10 11.89 -8.03
CA ALA A 297 -6.98 10.99 -7.75
C ALA A 297 -5.62 11.67 -8.06
N ASP A 298 -5.63 12.71 -8.91
CA ASP A 298 -4.52 13.63 -9.11
C ASP A 298 -4.47 14.69 -7.99
N ALA A 299 -3.38 14.70 -7.22
CA ALA A 299 -3.25 15.58 -6.06
C ALA A 299 -3.27 17.08 -6.40
N ASP A 300 -2.78 17.47 -7.58
CA ASP A 300 -2.77 18.88 -8.01
C ASP A 300 -4.18 19.36 -8.36
N MET A 301 -4.97 18.53 -9.08
CA MET A 301 -6.38 18.82 -9.32
C MET A 301 -7.18 18.89 -8.03
N ASN A 302 -6.91 17.99 -7.10
CA ASN A 302 -7.58 17.95 -5.80
C ASN A 302 -7.24 19.20 -4.98
N SER A 303 -5.98 19.63 -4.99
CA SER A 303 -5.56 20.88 -4.36
C SER A 303 -6.20 22.12 -5.00
N ALA A 304 -6.42 22.11 -6.32
CA ALA A 304 -7.11 23.18 -7.03
C ALA A 304 -8.60 23.32 -6.67
N MET A 305 -9.19 22.33 -5.98
CA MET A 305 -10.55 22.41 -5.46
C MET A 305 -10.66 23.25 -4.18
N ALA A 306 -9.54 23.58 -3.53
CA ALA A 306 -9.54 24.36 -2.30
C ALA A 306 -10.11 25.77 -2.55
N GLY A 307 -11.02 26.22 -1.69
CA GLY A 307 -11.69 27.52 -1.82
C GLY A 307 -12.82 27.57 -2.85
N THR A 308 -13.15 26.46 -3.52
CA THR A 308 -14.35 26.36 -4.37
C THR A 308 -15.60 26.04 -3.54
N SER A 309 -16.79 26.29 -4.10
CA SER A 309 -18.07 25.95 -3.46
C SER A 309 -18.41 24.45 -3.48
N VAL A 310 -17.53 23.60 -4.04
CA VAL A 310 -17.82 22.16 -4.19
C VAL A 310 -18.02 21.47 -2.85
N ALA A 311 -17.20 21.77 -1.83
CA ALA A 311 -17.37 21.19 -0.49
C ALA A 311 -18.75 21.55 0.09
N GLU A 312 -19.22 22.78 -0.10
CA GLU A 312 -20.53 23.24 0.35
C GLU A 312 -21.66 22.53 -0.39
N THR A 313 -21.58 22.46 -1.72
CA THR A 313 -22.55 21.77 -2.57
C THR A 313 -22.68 20.29 -2.18
N VAL A 314 -21.57 19.60 -1.98
CA VAL A 314 -21.58 18.17 -1.63
C VAL A 314 -22.10 17.94 -0.21
N SER A 315 -21.79 18.84 0.73
CA SER A 315 -22.34 18.80 2.08
C SER A 315 -23.87 18.94 2.08
N LYS A 316 -24.42 19.79 1.20
CA LYS A 316 -25.88 19.89 0.99
C LYS A 316 -26.47 18.62 0.39
N LEU A 317 -25.77 17.96 -0.56
CA LEU A 317 -26.23 16.71 -1.18
C LEU A 317 -26.35 15.56 -0.17
N LEU A 318 -25.50 15.51 0.85
CA LEU A 318 -25.61 14.54 1.95
C LEU A 318 -26.90 14.69 2.78
N GLY A 319 -27.52 15.88 2.76
CA GLY A 319 -28.78 16.15 3.44
C GLY A 319 -30.04 15.71 2.66
N LYS A 320 -29.94 15.32 1.38
CA LYS A 320 -31.08 14.85 0.57
C LYS A 320 -31.56 13.46 1.01
N GLU A 321 -32.74 12.99 0.61
CA GLU A 321 -33.25 11.67 1.03
C GLU A 321 -32.63 10.48 0.27
N ASP A 322 -32.16 10.69 -0.97
CA ASP A 322 -31.67 9.59 -1.82
C ASP A 322 -30.34 8.99 -1.34
N ALA A 323 -30.38 7.68 -1.02
CA ALA A 323 -29.24 6.93 -0.51
C ALA A 323 -28.09 6.82 -1.53
N LYS A 324 -28.38 6.71 -2.83
CA LYS A 324 -27.34 6.62 -3.88
C LYS A 324 -26.55 7.93 -3.96
N THR A 325 -27.23 9.07 -3.94
CA THR A 325 -26.63 10.40 -3.92
C THR A 325 -25.81 10.61 -2.65
N LYS A 326 -26.33 10.24 -1.46
CA LYS A 326 -25.56 10.32 -0.21
C LYS A 326 -24.26 9.53 -0.27
N ARG A 327 -24.33 8.29 -0.78
CA ARG A 327 -23.17 7.41 -0.92
C ARG A 327 -22.10 8.04 -1.80
N ALA A 328 -22.49 8.53 -2.98
CA ALA A 328 -21.57 9.20 -3.91
C ALA A 328 -20.98 10.49 -3.29
N ALA A 329 -21.81 11.27 -2.59
CA ALA A 329 -21.37 12.49 -1.92
C ALA A 329 -20.36 12.21 -0.80
N ALA A 330 -20.59 11.19 0.03
CA ALA A 330 -19.67 10.78 1.08
C ALA A 330 -18.33 10.28 0.49
N GLN A 331 -18.37 9.41 -0.53
CA GLN A 331 -17.17 8.95 -1.23
C GLN A 331 -16.37 10.11 -1.83
N PHE A 332 -17.06 11.09 -2.40
CA PHE A 332 -16.44 12.30 -2.94
C PHE A 332 -15.78 13.15 -1.85
N LEU A 333 -16.45 13.42 -0.72
CA LEU A 333 -15.84 14.15 0.39
C LEU A 333 -14.60 13.44 0.94
N GLY A 334 -14.61 12.10 1.02
CA GLY A 334 -13.44 11.32 1.38
C GLY A 334 -12.28 11.49 0.40
N THR A 335 -12.57 11.61 -0.90
CA THR A 335 -11.55 11.88 -1.93
C THR A 335 -11.02 13.31 -1.83
N LEU A 336 -11.91 14.29 -1.67
CA LEU A 336 -11.57 15.69 -1.52
C LEU A 336 -10.71 15.94 -0.27
N GLY A 337 -11.02 15.24 0.83
CA GLY A 337 -10.28 15.30 2.10
C GLY A 337 -8.88 14.69 2.06
N ARG A 338 -8.46 13.99 0.99
CA ARG A 338 -7.07 13.49 0.91
C ARG A 338 -6.04 14.62 0.87
N VAL A 339 -6.46 15.84 0.52
CA VAL A 339 -5.61 17.03 0.52
C VAL A 339 -5.95 17.92 1.71
N GLU A 340 -4.92 18.31 2.47
CA GLU A 340 -5.05 19.12 3.68
C GLU A 340 -5.77 20.46 3.43
N ALA A 341 -5.50 21.12 2.29
CA ALA A 341 -6.11 22.39 1.93
C ALA A 341 -7.65 22.34 1.84
N ASN A 342 -8.23 21.18 1.50
CA ASN A 342 -9.68 21.02 1.39
C ASN A 342 -10.36 20.67 2.73
N GLN A 343 -9.60 20.18 3.72
CA GLN A 343 -10.14 19.78 5.02
C GLN A 343 -10.80 20.97 5.75
N ALA A 344 -10.21 22.17 5.63
CA ALA A 344 -10.81 23.38 6.18
C ALA A 344 -12.19 23.65 5.58
N SER A 345 -12.32 23.62 4.26
CA SER A 345 -13.61 23.81 3.57
C SER A 345 -14.63 22.74 3.97
N ILE A 346 -14.22 21.47 4.13
CA ILE A 346 -15.12 20.39 4.58
C ILE A 346 -15.64 20.67 6.00
N ARG A 347 -14.80 21.15 6.92
CA ARG A 347 -15.21 21.52 8.28
C ARG A 347 -16.18 22.70 8.27
N GLU A 348 -15.80 23.79 7.61
CA GLU A 348 -16.54 25.06 7.61
C GLU A 348 -17.91 24.95 6.94
N THR A 349 -18.04 24.06 5.95
CA THR A 349 -19.31 23.82 5.23
C THR A 349 -20.24 22.81 5.91
N GLY A 350 -19.87 22.29 7.08
CA GLY A 350 -20.65 21.29 7.82
C GLY A 350 -20.57 19.87 7.26
N GLY A 351 -19.64 19.60 6.34
CA GLY A 351 -19.43 18.28 5.75
C GLY A 351 -19.08 17.20 6.77
N PHE A 352 -18.30 17.55 7.80
CA PHE A 352 -18.01 16.63 8.91
C PHE A 352 -19.29 16.16 9.62
N THR A 353 -20.16 17.09 10.01
CA THR A 353 -21.45 16.79 10.65
C THR A 353 -22.37 15.98 9.73
N ALA A 354 -22.39 16.29 8.44
CA ALA A 354 -23.18 15.54 7.46
C ALA A 354 -22.70 14.07 7.34
N LEU A 355 -21.38 13.84 7.39
CA LEU A 355 -20.83 12.48 7.41
C LEU A 355 -21.19 11.71 8.68
N LEU A 356 -21.17 12.38 9.86
CA LEU A 356 -21.61 11.76 11.12
C LEU A 356 -23.07 11.31 11.05
N ASN A 357 -23.96 12.13 10.48
CA ASN A 357 -25.35 11.75 10.27
C ASN A 357 -25.49 10.52 9.37
N GLY A 358 -24.59 10.35 8.40
CA GLY A 358 -24.53 9.17 7.53
C GLY A 358 -24.18 7.87 8.25
N LEU A 359 -23.48 7.91 9.41
CA LEU A 359 -23.21 6.71 10.23
C LEU A 359 -24.47 6.12 10.87
N SER A 360 -25.50 6.96 11.05
CA SER A 360 -26.80 6.57 11.60
C SER A 360 -27.82 6.16 10.52
N HIS A 361 -27.40 6.13 9.25
CA HIS A 361 -28.30 5.84 8.12
C HIS A 361 -28.71 4.35 8.08
N PRO A 362 -29.92 4.00 7.62
CA PRO A 362 -30.36 2.60 7.51
C PRO A 362 -29.67 1.82 6.38
N ASP A 363 -29.26 2.48 5.28
CA ASP A 363 -28.51 1.85 4.18
C ASP A 363 -27.04 1.61 4.58
N PRO A 364 -26.57 0.34 4.69
CA PRO A 364 -25.18 0.01 5.03
C PRO A 364 -24.16 0.67 4.11
N ALA A 365 -24.48 0.85 2.83
CA ALA A 365 -23.53 1.41 1.89
C ALA A 365 -23.35 2.93 2.06
N VAL A 366 -24.34 3.64 2.62
CA VAL A 366 -24.17 5.03 3.06
C VAL A 366 -23.27 5.08 4.30
N VAL A 367 -23.49 4.20 5.27
CA VAL A 367 -22.66 4.09 6.48
C VAL A 367 -21.20 3.78 6.11
N ALA A 368 -20.97 2.81 5.22
CA ALA A 368 -19.64 2.46 4.73
C ALA A 368 -18.94 3.62 4.02
N ALA A 369 -19.65 4.36 3.16
CA ALA A 369 -19.10 5.53 2.47
C ALA A 369 -18.76 6.66 3.46
N SER A 370 -19.64 6.94 4.43
CA SER A 370 -19.39 7.94 5.47
C SER A 370 -18.22 7.56 6.36
N ALA A 371 -18.13 6.30 6.81
CA ALA A 371 -17.03 5.82 7.63
C ALA A 371 -15.69 5.88 6.86
N SER A 372 -15.67 5.51 5.58
CA SER A 372 -14.48 5.63 4.74
C SER A 372 -14.01 7.08 4.57
N ALA A 373 -14.95 8.02 4.38
CA ALA A 373 -14.62 9.44 4.30
C ALA A 373 -14.09 9.97 5.63
N LEU A 374 -14.72 9.57 6.74
CA LEU A 374 -14.26 9.92 8.08
C LEU A 374 -12.88 9.34 8.38
N HIS A 375 -12.54 8.12 7.95
CA HIS A 375 -11.20 7.57 8.11
C HIS A 375 -10.11 8.51 7.57
N VAL A 376 -10.32 9.09 6.39
CA VAL A 376 -9.41 10.06 5.76
C VAL A 376 -9.37 11.39 6.53
N ILE A 377 -10.54 11.92 6.90
CA ILE A 377 -10.67 13.21 7.58
C ILE A 377 -10.09 13.14 9.00
N LEU A 378 -10.41 12.09 9.74
CA LEU A 378 -9.95 11.87 11.11
C LEU A 378 -8.46 11.55 11.20
N ALA A 379 -7.79 11.20 10.11
CA ALA A 379 -6.35 10.93 10.12
C ALA A 379 -5.49 12.22 10.15
N GLN A 380 -6.11 13.40 10.06
CA GLN A 380 -5.42 14.69 9.99
C GLN A 380 -5.48 15.43 11.34
N ASP A 381 -4.33 15.82 11.87
CA ASP A 381 -4.20 16.49 13.17
C ASP A 381 -5.02 17.79 13.28
N SER A 382 -5.19 18.52 12.17
CA SER A 382 -6.00 19.75 12.14
C SER A 382 -7.49 19.53 12.47
N ASN A 383 -7.98 18.28 12.40
CA ASN A 383 -9.34 17.90 12.71
C ASN A 383 -9.55 17.45 14.17
N GLU A 384 -8.48 17.38 14.99
CA GLU A 384 -8.58 16.98 16.40
C GLU A 384 -9.70 17.71 17.18
N PRO A 385 -9.89 19.05 17.05
CA PRO A 385 -10.94 19.76 17.77
C PRO A 385 -12.36 19.26 17.46
N GLU A 386 -12.63 18.84 16.22
CA GLU A 386 -13.94 18.32 15.81
C GLU A 386 -14.19 16.92 16.40
N ILE A 387 -13.14 16.10 16.48
CA ILE A 387 -13.20 14.77 17.10
C ILE A 387 -13.52 14.89 18.59
N LEU A 388 -12.89 15.85 19.27
CA LEU A 388 -13.06 16.01 20.72
C LEU A 388 -14.43 16.57 21.12
N LYS A 389 -15.09 17.31 20.21
CA LYS A 389 -16.42 17.91 20.40
C LYS A 389 -17.57 17.03 19.91
N SER A 390 -17.34 16.17 18.93
CA SER A 390 -18.37 15.30 18.35
C SER A 390 -18.52 13.97 19.10
N ASN A 391 -19.59 13.25 18.79
CA ASN A 391 -19.85 11.88 19.25
C ASN A 391 -19.37 10.82 18.23
N VAL A 392 -18.42 11.17 17.34
CA VAL A 392 -17.95 10.30 16.26
C VAL A 392 -17.49 8.92 16.75
N TYR A 393 -16.75 8.89 17.85
CA TYR A 393 -16.28 7.65 18.47
C TYR A 393 -17.46 6.75 18.91
N ASP A 394 -18.50 7.33 19.50
CA ASP A 394 -19.65 6.57 19.99
C ASP A 394 -20.49 6.01 18.84
N LEU A 395 -20.70 6.80 17.78
CA LEU A 395 -21.42 6.36 16.58
C LEU A 395 -20.68 5.22 15.86
N LEU A 396 -19.35 5.32 15.75
CA LEU A 396 -18.55 4.26 15.15
C LEU A 396 -18.53 3.00 16.03
N LEU A 397 -18.43 3.15 17.35
CA LEU A 397 -18.45 2.02 18.28
C LEU A 397 -19.77 1.25 18.22
N GLN A 398 -20.91 1.95 18.06
CA GLN A 398 -22.23 1.34 17.87
C GLN A 398 -22.30 0.46 16.61
N ARG A 399 -21.58 0.83 15.55
CA ARG A 399 -21.56 0.13 14.25
C ARG A 399 -20.40 -0.86 14.10
N MET A 400 -19.50 -0.93 15.08
CA MET A 400 -18.28 -1.75 15.02
C MET A 400 -18.57 -3.24 14.78
N ASN A 401 -19.76 -3.71 15.19
CA ASN A 401 -20.13 -5.12 15.08
C ASN A 401 -20.99 -5.46 13.84
N ASP A 402 -21.39 -4.47 13.04
CA ASP A 402 -22.21 -4.65 11.84
C ASP A 402 -21.37 -5.23 10.69
N GLN A 403 -21.72 -6.42 10.20
CA GLN A 403 -20.89 -7.18 9.23
C GLN A 403 -20.68 -6.43 7.91
N ASP A 404 -21.73 -5.81 7.36
CA ASP A 404 -21.70 -5.17 6.03
C ASP A 404 -20.82 -3.91 5.98
N VAL A 405 -20.52 -3.31 7.14
CA VAL A 405 -19.79 -2.03 7.26
C VAL A 405 -18.57 -2.13 8.16
N ARG A 406 -18.21 -3.35 8.58
CA ARG A 406 -17.22 -3.59 9.63
C ARG A 406 -15.86 -3.01 9.28
N GLU A 407 -15.38 -3.26 8.07
CA GLU A 407 -14.08 -2.75 7.59
C GLU A 407 -13.98 -1.21 7.64
N PRO A 408 -14.84 -0.44 6.94
CA PRO A 408 -14.71 1.02 6.93
C PRO A 408 -14.95 1.65 8.30
N VAL A 409 -15.81 1.05 9.15
CA VAL A 409 -16.00 1.51 10.53
C VAL A 409 -14.75 1.29 11.38
N LEU A 410 -14.09 0.12 11.26
CA LEU A 410 -12.83 -0.16 11.96
C LEU A 410 -11.71 0.76 11.48
N LEU A 411 -11.61 1.04 10.18
CA LEU A 411 -10.63 2.00 9.66
C LEU A 411 -10.87 3.40 10.25
N ALA A 412 -12.12 3.87 10.32
CA ALA A 412 -12.45 5.14 10.95
C ALA A 412 -12.14 5.16 12.45
N LEU A 413 -12.42 4.08 13.18
CA LEU A 413 -12.03 3.92 14.59
C LEU A 413 -10.51 3.96 14.76
N SER A 414 -9.76 3.35 13.85
CA SER A 414 -8.30 3.38 13.89
C SER A 414 -7.78 4.81 13.80
N SER A 415 -8.37 5.66 12.94
CA SER A 415 -8.02 7.09 12.87
C SER A 415 -8.38 7.85 14.16
N CYS A 416 -9.53 7.55 14.78
CA CYS A 416 -9.86 8.11 16.10
C CYS A 416 -8.78 7.78 17.16
N PHE A 417 -8.17 6.60 17.10
CA PHE A 417 -7.17 6.16 18.08
C PHE A 417 -5.79 6.81 17.92
N LEU A 418 -5.57 7.63 16.89
CA LEU A 418 -4.38 8.49 16.83
C LEU A 418 -4.36 9.48 18.02
N TYR A 419 -5.55 9.91 18.47
CA TYR A 419 -5.70 10.88 19.56
C TYR A 419 -5.80 10.23 20.93
N SER A 420 -5.35 10.93 21.97
CA SER A 420 -5.25 10.41 23.33
C SER A 420 -6.62 10.18 24.00
N LYS A 421 -7.60 11.08 23.79
CA LYS A 421 -8.92 11.01 24.43
C LYS A 421 -9.73 9.78 23.98
N PRO A 422 -9.87 9.44 22.68
CA PRO A 422 -10.50 8.19 22.25
C PRO A 422 -9.80 6.94 22.81
N ARG A 423 -8.46 6.92 22.88
CA ARG A 423 -7.72 5.81 23.52
C ARG A 423 -8.07 5.65 25.00
N ALA A 424 -8.12 6.75 25.75
CA ALA A 424 -8.53 6.73 27.15
C ALA A 424 -9.97 6.21 27.35
N ARG A 425 -10.88 6.48 26.40
CA ARG A 425 -12.25 5.93 26.40
C ARG A 425 -12.29 4.44 26.04
N ALA A 426 -11.46 3.99 25.11
CA ALA A 426 -11.36 2.57 24.78
C ALA A 426 -10.78 1.75 25.95
N ARG A 427 -9.84 2.32 26.71
CA ARG A 427 -9.27 1.70 27.91
C ARG A 427 -10.32 1.32 28.95
N ILE A 428 -11.35 2.15 29.15
CA ILE A 428 -12.43 1.88 30.10
C ILE A 428 -13.54 0.99 29.52
N ASN A 429 -13.35 0.43 28.33
CA ASN A 429 -14.25 -0.54 27.70
C ASN A 429 -13.52 -1.87 27.35
N PRO A 430 -13.14 -2.69 28.35
CA PRO A 430 -12.50 -3.98 28.12
C PRO A 430 -13.22 -4.92 27.14
N PRO A 431 -14.56 -5.03 27.14
CA PRO A 431 -15.28 -5.84 26.15
C PRO A 431 -15.04 -5.39 24.70
N GLY A 432 -14.96 -4.08 24.45
CA GLY A 432 -14.65 -3.55 23.13
C GLY A 432 -13.24 -3.90 22.66
N LEU A 433 -12.26 -3.88 23.56
CA LEU A 433 -10.89 -4.32 23.27
C LEU A 433 -10.85 -5.82 22.95
N ALA A 434 -11.60 -6.64 23.70
CA ALA A 434 -11.71 -8.07 23.45
C ALA A 434 -12.35 -8.37 22.08
N ASP A 435 -13.37 -7.60 21.69
CA ASP A 435 -14.00 -7.72 20.38
C ASP A 435 -13.04 -7.35 19.24
N LEU A 436 -12.24 -6.30 19.41
CA LEU A 436 -11.20 -5.93 18.44
C LEU A 436 -10.14 -7.03 18.32
N LEU A 437 -9.67 -7.57 19.46
CA LEU A 437 -8.72 -8.68 19.48
C LEU A 437 -9.27 -9.91 18.76
N ARG A 438 -10.50 -10.31 19.10
CA ARG A 438 -11.20 -11.44 18.44
C ARG A 438 -11.38 -11.22 16.94
N THR A 439 -11.66 -9.98 16.52
CA THR A 439 -11.81 -9.65 15.09
C THR A 439 -10.46 -9.72 14.37
N ALA A 440 -9.39 -9.24 14.99
CA ALA A 440 -8.04 -9.27 14.42
C ALA A 440 -7.46 -10.69 14.33
N THR A 441 -7.89 -11.61 15.20
CA THR A 441 -7.38 -12.98 15.30
C THR A 441 -8.35 -14.04 14.77
N ALA A 442 -9.49 -13.62 14.20
CA ALA A 442 -10.44 -14.53 13.59
C ALA A 442 -9.78 -15.36 12.48
N SER A 443 -10.08 -16.66 12.43
CA SER A 443 -9.59 -17.54 11.37
C SER A 443 -10.14 -17.06 10.03
N VAL A 444 -9.27 -16.50 9.21
CA VAL A 444 -9.62 -16.00 7.87
C VAL A 444 -9.71 -17.19 6.92
N THR A 445 -10.92 -17.66 6.66
CA THR A 445 -11.20 -18.68 5.64
C THR A 445 -11.55 -18.07 4.29
N ASP A 446 -12.09 -16.84 4.29
CA ASP A 446 -12.48 -16.09 3.10
C ASP A 446 -11.53 -14.88 2.91
N PRO A 447 -10.89 -14.72 1.73
CA PRO A 447 -10.09 -13.54 1.39
C PRO A 447 -10.78 -12.20 1.67
N SER A 448 -12.11 -12.13 1.59
CA SER A 448 -12.89 -10.92 1.87
C SER A 448 -12.79 -10.43 3.33
N THR A 449 -12.39 -11.31 4.26
CA THR A 449 -12.30 -11.00 5.69
C THR A 449 -10.91 -10.50 6.12
N ILE A 450 -9.91 -10.61 5.25
CA ILE A 450 -8.54 -10.13 5.51
C ILE A 450 -8.51 -8.62 5.79
N PRO A 451 -9.19 -7.75 5.01
CA PRO A 451 -9.21 -6.30 5.27
C PRO A 451 -9.82 -5.96 6.65
N VAL A 452 -10.88 -6.68 7.05
CA VAL A 452 -11.52 -6.51 8.37
C VAL A 452 -10.55 -6.84 9.51
N ALA A 453 -9.86 -7.99 9.41
CA ALA A 453 -8.85 -8.39 10.40
C ALA A 453 -7.67 -7.40 10.43
N SER A 454 -7.23 -6.91 9.27
CA SER A 454 -6.19 -5.89 9.15
C SER A 454 -6.59 -4.56 9.81
N ALA A 455 -7.82 -4.08 9.57
CA ALA A 455 -8.35 -2.87 10.17
C ALA A 455 -8.47 -3.00 11.71
N ALA A 456 -8.93 -4.16 12.21
CA ALA A 456 -8.98 -4.45 13.64
C ALA A 456 -7.57 -4.47 14.26
N ALA A 457 -6.60 -5.11 13.62
CA ALA A 457 -5.21 -5.11 14.08
C ALA A 457 -4.58 -3.70 14.08
N THR A 458 -4.96 -2.85 13.11
CA THR A 458 -4.54 -1.44 13.06
C THR A 458 -5.11 -0.63 14.23
N CYS A 459 -6.38 -0.86 14.60
CA CYS A 459 -6.95 -0.30 15.84
C CYS A 459 -6.12 -0.71 17.07
N LEU A 460 -5.80 -1.99 17.21
CA LEU A 460 -4.99 -2.49 18.34
C LEU A 460 -3.59 -1.84 18.36
N ALA A 461 -2.98 -1.64 17.20
CA ALA A 461 -1.70 -0.95 17.09
C ALA A 461 -1.78 0.50 17.58
N HIS A 462 -2.77 1.28 17.15
CA HIS A 462 -2.93 2.66 17.62
C HIS A 462 -3.30 2.74 19.10
N LEU A 463 -4.18 1.85 19.58
CA LEU A 463 -4.51 1.73 21.00
C LEU A 463 -3.28 1.43 21.86
N SER A 464 -2.33 0.64 21.35
CA SER A 464 -1.09 0.28 22.04
C SER A 464 -0.12 1.45 22.24
N ASP A 465 -0.39 2.64 21.68
CA ASP A 465 0.34 3.86 22.03
C ASP A 465 -0.05 4.38 23.44
N ASP A 466 -1.20 3.98 24.01
CA ASP A 466 -1.57 4.22 25.42
C ASP A 466 -1.12 3.06 26.33
N GLU A 467 -0.50 3.40 27.46
CA GLU A 467 0.02 2.41 28.41
C GLU A 467 -1.08 1.55 29.03
N GLY A 468 -2.20 2.15 29.42
CA GLY A 468 -3.29 1.41 30.04
C GLY A 468 -4.00 0.48 29.06
N CYS A 469 -4.12 0.87 27.79
CA CYS A 469 -4.57 -0.04 26.73
C CYS A 469 -3.63 -1.23 26.54
N ARG A 470 -2.30 -1.02 26.56
CA ARG A 470 -1.33 -2.14 26.49
C ARG A 470 -1.51 -3.11 27.65
N GLN A 471 -1.58 -2.60 28.88
CA GLN A 471 -1.76 -3.43 30.07
C GLN A 471 -3.03 -4.28 29.98
N GLU A 472 -4.14 -3.69 29.55
CA GLU A 472 -5.42 -4.40 29.41
C GLU A 472 -5.38 -5.44 28.27
N LEU A 473 -4.77 -5.11 27.12
CA LEU A 473 -4.61 -6.08 26.02
C LEU A 473 -3.71 -7.26 26.42
N VAL A 474 -2.65 -7.02 27.18
CA VAL A 474 -1.80 -8.10 27.71
C VAL A 474 -2.58 -8.98 28.70
N ARG A 475 -3.43 -8.39 29.54
CA ARG A 475 -4.33 -9.13 30.45
C ARG A 475 -5.31 -10.04 29.69
N GLN A 476 -5.65 -9.69 28.45
CA GLN A 476 -6.50 -10.46 27.54
C GLN A 476 -5.72 -11.42 26.63
N ASP A 477 -4.44 -11.68 26.93
CA ASP A 477 -3.56 -12.60 26.18
C ASP A 477 -3.38 -12.23 24.69
N ALA A 478 -3.40 -10.93 24.39
CA ALA A 478 -3.27 -10.43 23.02
C ALA A 478 -1.99 -10.89 22.32
N VAL A 479 -0.88 -11.07 23.06
CA VAL A 479 0.41 -11.49 22.48
C VAL A 479 0.29 -12.89 21.87
N ALA A 480 -0.25 -13.86 22.60
CA ALA A 480 -0.40 -15.23 22.10
C ALA A 480 -1.41 -15.29 20.94
N ALA A 481 -2.56 -14.62 21.09
CA ALA A 481 -3.61 -14.62 20.09
C ALA A 481 -3.15 -14.01 18.74
N LEU A 482 -2.40 -12.89 18.77
CA LEU A 482 -1.85 -12.26 17.57
C LEU A 482 -0.74 -13.11 16.93
N LEU A 483 0.13 -13.75 17.72
CA LEU A 483 1.14 -14.68 17.21
C LEU A 483 0.53 -15.93 16.57
N GLN A 484 -0.60 -16.40 17.09
CA GLN A 484 -1.37 -17.47 16.47
C GLN A 484 -1.96 -17.02 15.13
N ALA A 485 -2.53 -15.81 15.06
CA ALA A 485 -3.09 -15.26 13.84
C ALA A 485 -2.04 -15.11 12.71
N LEU A 486 -0.78 -14.79 13.04
CA LEU A 486 0.33 -14.73 12.08
C LEU A 486 0.68 -16.08 11.45
N GLN A 487 0.19 -17.20 12.01
CA GLN A 487 0.43 -18.54 11.49
C GLN A 487 -0.66 -19.03 10.54
N ALA A 488 -1.70 -18.22 10.28
CA ALA A 488 -2.72 -18.51 9.28
C ALA A 488 -2.14 -18.52 7.85
N THR A 489 -2.88 -19.07 6.88
CA THR A 489 -2.45 -19.16 5.48
C THR A 489 -2.24 -17.79 4.82
N THR A 490 -3.10 -16.82 5.14
CA THR A 490 -3.04 -15.45 4.59
C THR A 490 -3.26 -14.41 5.70
N PRO A 491 -2.26 -14.18 6.56
CA PRO A 491 -2.40 -13.28 7.70
C PRO A 491 -2.18 -11.82 7.30
N PRO A 492 -2.84 -10.84 7.94
CA PRO A 492 -2.55 -9.42 7.78
C PRO A 492 -1.26 -9.03 8.52
N VAL A 493 -0.11 -9.53 8.02
CA VAL A 493 1.21 -9.46 8.68
C VAL A 493 1.57 -8.03 9.08
N ALA A 494 1.35 -7.05 8.20
CA ALA A 494 1.74 -5.66 8.44
C ALA A 494 1.10 -5.10 9.72
N ALA A 495 -0.22 -5.21 9.84
CA ALA A 495 -0.99 -4.66 10.95
C ALA A 495 -0.74 -5.42 12.26
N ILE A 496 -0.70 -6.76 12.20
CA ILE A 496 -0.44 -7.59 13.40
C ILE A 496 0.99 -7.39 13.93
N ALA A 497 1.99 -7.35 13.05
CA ALA A 497 3.38 -7.11 13.47
C ALA A 497 3.54 -5.73 14.11
N LEU A 498 2.87 -4.69 13.59
CA LEU A 498 2.87 -3.36 14.20
C LEU A 498 2.21 -3.37 15.58
N ALA A 499 1.06 -4.05 15.72
CA ALA A 499 0.38 -4.20 17.01
C ALA A 499 1.27 -4.92 18.03
N LEU A 500 1.89 -6.03 17.67
CA LEU A 500 2.83 -6.76 18.54
C LEU A 500 4.05 -5.90 18.91
N ALA A 501 4.65 -5.19 17.95
CA ALA A 501 5.79 -4.31 18.21
C ALA A 501 5.47 -3.22 19.22
N LYS A 502 4.27 -2.63 19.14
CA LYS A 502 3.79 -1.60 20.08
C LYS A 502 3.36 -2.19 21.43
N LEU A 503 2.67 -3.32 21.45
CA LEU A 503 2.32 -4.05 22.68
C LEU A 503 3.58 -4.39 23.49
N MET A 504 4.65 -4.84 22.83
CA MET A 504 5.93 -5.17 23.45
C MET A 504 6.72 -3.98 24.00
N GLN A 505 6.20 -2.75 23.91
CA GLN A 505 6.69 -1.67 24.77
C GLN A 505 6.36 -1.95 26.25
N GLU A 506 5.30 -2.71 26.52
CA GLU A 506 4.95 -3.21 27.86
C GLU A 506 5.88 -4.37 28.29
N PRO A 507 6.51 -4.30 29.48
CA PRO A 507 7.36 -5.38 29.98
C PRO A 507 6.66 -6.75 30.02
N ALA A 508 5.40 -6.80 30.47
CA ALA A 508 4.62 -8.03 30.57
C ALA A 508 4.36 -8.68 29.19
N ALA A 509 4.22 -7.88 28.13
CA ALA A 509 4.09 -8.38 26.76
C ALA A 509 5.39 -9.04 26.29
N ARG A 510 6.56 -8.45 26.59
CA ARG A 510 7.86 -9.05 26.22
C ARG A 510 8.10 -10.39 26.92
N THR A 511 7.69 -10.49 28.19
CA THR A 511 7.81 -11.76 28.94
C THR A 511 6.89 -12.85 28.39
N ALA A 512 5.72 -12.50 27.85
CA ALA A 512 4.79 -13.44 27.24
C ALA A 512 5.19 -13.88 25.81
N PHE A 513 5.96 -13.06 25.09
CA PHE A 513 6.29 -13.27 23.68
C PHE A 513 7.03 -14.58 23.39
N LYS A 514 8.09 -14.88 24.16
CA LYS A 514 8.90 -16.09 23.96
C LYS A 514 8.12 -17.38 24.31
N PRO A 515 7.44 -17.50 25.46
CA PRO A 515 6.59 -18.65 25.76
C PRO A 515 5.50 -18.92 24.72
N ALA A 516 4.97 -17.88 24.08
CA ALA A 516 3.97 -17.99 23.02
C ALA A 516 4.55 -18.39 21.64
N GLY A 517 5.84 -18.75 21.55
CA GLY A 517 6.50 -19.14 20.30
C GLY A 517 6.85 -17.97 19.37
N GLY A 518 6.85 -16.73 19.89
CA GLY A 518 7.04 -15.54 19.07
C GLY A 518 8.38 -15.47 18.31
N VAL A 519 9.43 -16.07 18.86
CA VAL A 519 10.75 -16.15 18.21
C VAL A 519 10.66 -16.95 16.91
N ASP A 520 10.05 -18.13 16.94
CA ASP A 520 9.96 -19.01 15.77
C ASP A 520 9.06 -18.43 14.68
N VAL A 521 7.92 -17.83 15.06
CA VAL A 521 7.02 -17.12 14.13
C VAL A 521 7.78 -15.99 13.44
N THR A 522 8.55 -15.22 14.19
CA THR A 522 9.30 -14.07 13.66
C THR A 522 10.43 -14.51 12.72
N VAL A 523 11.16 -15.58 13.06
CA VAL A 523 12.22 -16.15 12.19
C VAL A 523 11.65 -16.62 10.85
N LYS A 524 10.46 -17.26 10.87
CA LYS A 524 9.76 -17.69 9.66
C LYS A 524 9.35 -16.51 8.78
N LEU A 525 8.82 -15.44 9.37
CA LEU A 525 8.47 -14.21 8.65
C LEU A 525 9.71 -13.53 8.06
N LEU A 526 10.81 -13.44 8.80
CA LEU A 526 12.06 -12.86 8.28
C LEU A 526 12.65 -13.67 7.13
N ALA A 527 12.40 -14.99 7.06
CA ALA A 527 12.88 -15.82 5.96
C ALA A 527 12.24 -15.49 4.61
N THR A 528 11.03 -14.93 4.62
CA THR A 528 10.29 -14.51 3.42
C THR A 528 10.26 -12.99 3.22
N ALA A 529 10.92 -12.25 4.13
CA ALA A 529 10.95 -10.80 4.09
C ALA A 529 11.81 -10.27 2.93
N ASP A 530 11.37 -9.15 2.34
CA ASP A 530 12.11 -8.39 1.33
C ASP A 530 12.02 -6.91 1.70
N ALA A 531 13.04 -6.13 1.34
CA ALA A 531 13.10 -4.68 1.57
C ALA A 531 11.92 -3.92 0.94
N LYS A 532 11.29 -4.50 -0.09
CA LYS A 532 10.12 -3.93 -0.77
C LYS A 532 8.79 -4.19 -0.06
N HIS A 533 8.71 -5.21 0.79
CA HIS A 533 7.47 -5.54 1.49
C HIS A 533 7.23 -4.53 2.63
N GLU A 534 6.05 -3.89 2.62
CA GLU A 534 5.64 -2.93 3.64
C GLU A 534 5.69 -3.50 5.07
N TRP A 535 5.33 -4.78 5.24
CA TRP A 535 5.31 -5.46 6.54
C TRP A 535 6.71 -5.75 7.11
N THR A 536 7.77 -5.73 6.30
CA THR A 536 9.15 -6.02 6.74
C THR A 536 9.62 -5.04 7.81
N THR A 537 9.29 -3.76 7.65
CA THR A 537 9.59 -2.71 8.64
C THR A 537 8.96 -3.02 9.99
N ASN A 538 7.71 -3.49 9.99
CA ASN A 538 6.96 -3.79 11.22
C ASN A 538 7.48 -5.07 11.89
N VAL A 539 7.89 -6.09 11.12
CA VAL A 539 8.53 -7.29 11.68
C VAL A 539 9.90 -6.96 12.27
N CYS A 540 10.69 -6.07 11.65
CA CYS A 540 11.94 -5.59 12.24
C CYS A 540 11.67 -4.83 13.56
N ALA A 541 10.65 -3.96 13.59
CA ALA A 541 10.25 -3.27 14.82
C ALA A 541 9.79 -4.26 15.91
N MET A 542 9.12 -5.35 15.53
CA MET A 542 8.73 -6.43 16.44
C MET A 542 9.97 -7.10 17.06
N VAL A 543 10.99 -7.43 16.26
CA VAL A 543 12.28 -7.96 16.78
C VAL A 543 12.95 -6.97 17.72
N ALA A 544 13.01 -5.68 17.35
CA ALA A 544 13.62 -4.64 18.17
C ALA A 544 12.93 -4.52 19.53
N SER A 545 11.59 -4.45 19.56
CA SER A 545 10.81 -4.37 20.79
C SER A 545 10.97 -5.62 21.66
N ALA A 546 10.90 -6.82 21.07
CA ALA A 546 11.10 -8.08 21.79
C ALA A 546 12.50 -8.17 22.41
N SER A 547 13.53 -7.74 21.66
CA SER A 547 14.93 -7.84 22.05
C SER A 547 15.32 -6.93 23.22
N ARG A 548 14.48 -5.97 23.62
CA ARG A 548 14.70 -5.21 24.86
C ARG A 548 14.64 -6.07 26.12
N LEU A 549 14.12 -7.30 26.02
CA LEU A 549 14.24 -8.33 27.05
C LEU A 549 15.40 -9.27 26.68
N ALA A 550 16.38 -9.40 27.58
CA ALA A 550 17.59 -10.18 27.35
C ALA A 550 17.30 -11.64 26.93
N ASP A 551 16.32 -12.28 27.56
CA ASP A 551 15.92 -13.66 27.25
C ASP A 551 15.40 -13.86 25.82
N CYS A 552 14.75 -12.83 25.26
CA CYS A 552 14.29 -12.81 23.87
C CYS A 552 15.45 -12.51 22.92
N ALA A 553 16.30 -11.52 23.25
CA ALA A 553 17.47 -11.20 22.43
C ALA A 553 18.43 -12.40 22.31
N GLN A 554 18.69 -13.11 23.40
CA GLN A 554 19.52 -14.31 23.40
C GLN A 554 18.89 -15.43 22.55
N ALA A 555 17.57 -15.59 22.61
CA ALA A 555 16.85 -16.55 21.77
C ALA A 555 17.01 -16.19 20.27
N PHE A 556 16.82 -14.94 19.88
CA PHE A 556 17.05 -14.50 18.50
C PHE A 556 18.51 -14.59 18.05
N CYS A 557 19.47 -14.31 18.94
CA CYS A 557 20.91 -14.49 18.63
C CYS A 557 21.27 -15.95 18.36
N SER A 558 20.51 -16.89 18.95
CA SER A 558 20.74 -18.32 18.79
C SER A 558 20.09 -18.89 17.51
N THR A 559 19.40 -18.06 16.73
CA THR A 559 18.79 -18.42 15.44
C THR A 559 19.47 -17.67 14.29
N GLY A 560 18.99 -17.86 13.05
CA GLY A 560 19.45 -17.10 11.88
C GLY A 560 18.98 -15.64 11.83
N THR A 561 18.34 -15.10 12.87
CA THR A 561 17.79 -13.73 12.85
C THR A 561 18.84 -12.64 12.58
N PRO A 562 20.06 -12.64 13.17
CA PRO A 562 21.05 -11.60 12.90
C PRO A 562 21.47 -11.54 11.43
N THR A 563 21.65 -12.70 10.78
CA THR A 563 22.04 -12.78 9.37
C THR A 563 20.89 -12.37 8.45
N GLN A 564 19.65 -12.77 8.76
CA GLN A 564 18.45 -12.33 8.06
C GLN A 564 18.28 -10.80 8.12
N LEU A 565 18.42 -10.18 9.31
CA LEU A 565 18.32 -8.73 9.46
C LEU A 565 19.44 -7.99 8.73
N HIS A 566 20.67 -8.51 8.79
CA HIS A 566 21.79 -7.92 8.06
C HIS A 566 21.55 -7.94 6.54
N ALA A 567 20.99 -9.02 6.00
CA ALA A 567 20.73 -9.18 4.58
C ALA A 567 19.69 -8.19 4.02
N LEU A 568 18.74 -7.71 4.85
CA LEU A 568 17.69 -6.79 4.41
C LEU A 568 18.21 -5.37 4.09
N HIS A 569 19.32 -4.94 4.70
CA HIS A 569 19.92 -3.61 4.51
C HIS A 569 18.94 -2.42 4.69
N THR A 570 17.83 -2.59 5.41
CA THR A 570 16.88 -1.50 5.69
C THR A 570 17.21 -0.79 7.00
N PRO A 571 16.85 0.51 7.17
CA PRO A 571 17.07 1.23 8.43
C PRO A 571 16.42 0.53 9.64
N ALA A 572 15.22 -0.03 9.45
CA ALA A 572 14.51 -0.77 10.49
C ALA A 572 15.22 -2.06 10.87
N ALA A 573 15.74 -2.81 9.89
CA ALA A 573 16.49 -4.04 10.15
C ALA A 573 17.82 -3.76 10.87
N LEU A 574 18.53 -2.69 10.49
CA LEU A 574 19.74 -2.26 11.18
C LEU A 574 19.45 -1.85 12.64
N THR A 575 18.36 -1.12 12.88
CA THR A 575 17.93 -0.73 14.22
C THR A 575 17.56 -1.95 15.07
N ALA A 576 16.85 -2.92 14.49
CA ALA A 576 16.51 -4.17 15.15
C ALA A 576 17.75 -4.99 15.49
N LEU A 577 18.70 -5.08 14.54
CA LEU A 577 19.98 -5.76 14.73
C LEU A 577 20.79 -5.09 15.84
N ASP A 578 20.85 -3.76 15.88
CA ASP A 578 21.56 -3.05 16.94
C ASP A 578 20.93 -3.30 18.31
N THR A 579 19.60 -3.21 18.41
CA THR A 579 18.87 -3.46 19.67
C THR A 579 19.10 -4.90 20.16
N LEU A 580 19.11 -5.86 19.24
CA LEU A 580 19.39 -7.26 19.54
C LEU A 580 20.82 -7.48 20.03
N LEU A 581 21.79 -6.85 19.36
CA LEU A 581 23.21 -7.00 19.68
C LEU A 581 23.61 -6.25 20.97
N ASP A 582 22.83 -5.28 21.45
CA ASP A 582 23.08 -4.61 22.74
C ASP A 582 22.98 -5.56 23.94
N HIS A 583 22.21 -6.64 23.81
CA HIS A 583 22.12 -7.71 24.81
C HIS A 583 23.13 -8.84 24.56
N HIS A 584 23.88 -8.79 23.46
CA HIS A 584 24.90 -9.78 23.11
C HIS A 584 26.19 -9.10 22.62
N LEU A 585 26.84 -8.36 23.52
CA LEU A 585 28.02 -7.52 23.22
C LEU A 585 29.18 -8.23 22.49
N PRO A 586 29.52 -9.51 22.75
CA PRO A 586 30.51 -10.23 21.94
C PRO A 586 30.16 -10.27 20.45
N ALA A 587 28.89 -10.52 20.13
CA ALA A 587 28.41 -10.56 18.74
C ALA A 587 28.34 -9.14 18.14
N ARG A 588 27.96 -8.14 18.95
CA ARG A 588 28.01 -6.73 18.55
C ARG A 588 29.41 -6.32 18.16
N TYR A 589 30.38 -6.62 19.02
CA TYR A 589 31.78 -6.28 18.79
C TYR A 589 32.35 -6.99 17.56
N TRP A 590 32.00 -8.26 17.36
CA TRP A 590 32.38 -9.03 16.18
C TRP A 590 31.82 -8.43 14.88
N SER A 591 30.53 -8.08 14.86
CA SER A 591 29.84 -7.54 13.68
C SER A 591 30.19 -6.08 13.38
N ARG A 592 30.12 -5.20 14.39
CA ARG A 592 30.29 -3.74 14.24
C ARG A 592 31.74 -3.29 14.34
N ARG A 593 32.65 -4.19 14.73
CA ARG A 593 34.07 -3.90 15.02
C ARG A 593 34.25 -2.79 16.08
N ARG A 594 33.23 -2.53 16.89
CA ARG A 594 33.22 -1.45 17.88
C ARG A 594 32.18 -1.68 18.96
N LEU A 595 32.53 -1.31 20.19
CA LEU A 595 31.62 -1.06 21.30
C LEU A 595 31.78 0.38 21.75
N ASP A 596 30.69 1.13 21.85
CA ASP A 596 30.70 2.46 22.45
C ASP A 596 30.76 2.41 23.98
N ALA A 597 31.05 3.56 24.58
CA ALA A 597 31.31 3.68 26.02
C ALA A 597 30.16 3.24 26.93
N HIS A 598 28.91 3.26 26.45
CA HIS A 598 27.73 2.87 27.22
C HIS A 598 27.49 1.34 27.24
N HIS A 599 28.10 0.57 26.33
CA HIS A 599 27.95 -0.90 26.32
C HIS A 599 28.74 -1.50 27.49
N ARG A 600 28.09 -2.22 28.39
CA ARG A 600 28.70 -2.72 29.63
C ARG A 600 28.98 -4.22 29.59
N THR A 601 30.26 -4.57 29.67
CA THR A 601 30.76 -5.96 29.56
C THR A 601 30.89 -6.69 30.91
N HIS A 602 30.51 -6.08 32.04
CA HIS A 602 30.74 -6.65 33.38
C HIS A 602 29.72 -7.72 33.82
N ASN A 603 28.63 -7.93 33.07
CA ASN A 603 27.53 -8.81 33.48
C ASN A 603 27.61 -10.24 32.94
N ALA A 604 28.47 -10.50 31.94
CA ALA A 604 28.60 -11.80 31.30
C ALA A 604 30.02 -11.96 30.74
N PRO A 605 30.48 -13.20 30.47
CA PRO A 605 31.76 -13.44 29.82
C PRO A 605 31.87 -12.70 28.48
N PHE A 606 32.90 -11.88 28.32
CA PHE A 606 33.18 -11.13 27.10
C PHE A 606 34.29 -11.81 26.29
N TYR A 607 34.11 -11.89 24.98
CA TYR A 607 35.05 -12.55 24.07
C TYR A 607 34.93 -12.00 22.65
N ASP A 608 35.92 -12.28 21.81
CA ASP A 608 35.95 -11.94 20.39
C ASP A 608 36.32 -13.20 19.60
N TYR A 609 35.51 -13.52 18.60
CA TYR A 609 35.71 -14.69 17.74
C TYR A 609 36.41 -14.27 16.42
N PRO A 610 37.23 -15.13 15.80
CA PRO A 610 37.92 -14.77 14.56
C PRO A 610 36.95 -14.32 13.45
N SER A 611 37.29 -13.23 12.75
CA SER A 611 36.42 -12.56 11.75
C SER A 611 36.22 -13.32 10.44
N THR A 612 36.84 -14.50 10.28
CA THR A 612 36.75 -15.33 9.07
C THR A 612 35.55 -16.28 9.09
N ALA A 613 34.79 -16.31 10.18
CA ALA A 613 33.59 -17.12 10.29
C ALA A 613 32.41 -16.45 9.56
N THR A 614 31.53 -17.25 8.97
CA THR A 614 30.28 -16.78 8.35
C THR A 614 29.23 -16.43 9.40
N ASP A 615 29.25 -17.13 10.53
CA ASP A 615 28.30 -16.99 11.64
C ASP A 615 29.03 -16.79 12.98
N PHE A 616 28.38 -16.06 13.89
CA PHE A 616 28.87 -15.87 15.25
C PHE A 616 28.43 -17.04 16.14
N PRO A 617 29.33 -17.89 16.65
CA PRO A 617 28.97 -19.07 17.42
C PRO A 617 28.55 -18.74 18.86
N SER A 618 27.72 -19.61 19.46
CA SER A 618 27.36 -19.51 20.88
C SER A 618 28.56 -19.81 21.79
N LEU A 619 28.56 -19.26 23.01
CA LEU A 619 29.61 -19.53 23.99
C LEU A 619 29.76 -21.02 24.31
N GLU A 620 28.64 -21.77 24.35
CA GLU A 620 28.66 -23.23 24.55
C GLU A 620 29.32 -23.96 23.39
N SER A 621 29.05 -23.54 22.15
CA SER A 621 29.72 -24.08 20.96
C SER A 621 31.22 -23.81 21.03
N ILE A 622 31.63 -22.59 21.38
CA ILE A 622 33.05 -22.24 21.50
C ILE A 622 33.75 -23.07 22.58
N ARG A 623 33.06 -23.31 23.71
CA ARG A 623 33.60 -24.14 24.81
C ARG A 623 33.77 -25.61 24.44
N THR A 624 32.97 -26.13 23.51
CA THR A 624 33.04 -27.52 23.05
C THR A 624 33.95 -27.72 21.83
N LEU A 625 34.46 -26.63 21.22
CA LEU A 625 35.38 -26.72 20.10
C LEU A 625 36.72 -27.41 20.50
N PRO A 626 37.20 -28.37 19.69
CA PRO A 626 38.48 -29.02 19.94
C PRO A 626 39.64 -28.02 19.80
N PRO A 627 40.80 -28.28 20.45
CA PRO A 627 41.99 -27.48 20.24
C PRO A 627 42.49 -27.64 18.80
N ASP A 628 42.83 -26.54 18.16
CA ASP A 628 43.37 -26.46 16.80
C ASP A 628 44.54 -25.46 16.82
N PRO A 629 45.79 -25.92 16.64
CA PRO A 629 46.97 -25.05 16.68
C PRO A 629 47.06 -24.10 15.46
N ARG A 630 46.28 -24.35 14.40
CA ARG A 630 46.22 -23.46 13.22
C ARG A 630 45.25 -22.30 13.42
N ARG A 631 44.44 -22.35 14.47
CA ARG A 631 43.41 -21.36 14.78
C ARG A 631 43.75 -20.63 16.06
N ALA A 632 43.74 -19.29 16.02
CA ALA A 632 43.93 -18.49 17.24
C ALA A 632 42.83 -18.82 18.27
N PRO A 633 43.18 -19.12 19.53
CA PRO A 633 42.20 -19.45 20.56
C PRO A 633 41.28 -18.28 20.88
N THR A 634 40.04 -18.57 21.29
CA THR A 634 39.11 -17.54 21.74
C THR A 634 39.38 -17.20 23.20
N LEU A 635 39.81 -15.96 23.46
CA LEU A 635 40.03 -15.48 24.83
C LEU A 635 38.68 -15.15 25.50
N LEU A 636 38.38 -15.84 26.59
CA LEU A 636 37.23 -15.58 27.45
C LEU A 636 37.65 -14.69 28.63
N ILE A 637 37.03 -13.53 28.73
CA ILE A 637 37.20 -12.60 29.85
C ILE A 637 35.93 -12.68 30.69
N ASP A 638 35.93 -13.59 31.66
CA ASP A 638 34.84 -13.73 32.60
C ASP A 638 35.00 -12.72 33.75
N PRO A 639 34.04 -11.81 33.99
CA PRO A 639 34.06 -10.93 35.16
C PRO A 639 34.16 -11.68 36.50
N ALA A 640 33.71 -12.94 36.56
CA ALA A 640 33.82 -13.80 37.74
C ALA A 640 35.21 -14.47 37.90
N SER A 641 36.09 -14.37 36.89
CA SER A 641 37.46 -14.91 36.94
C SER A 641 38.21 -14.32 38.15
N PRO A 642 38.95 -15.13 38.94
CA PRO A 642 39.63 -14.66 40.15
C PRO A 642 40.66 -13.55 39.86
N VAL A 643 41.31 -13.61 38.70
CA VAL A 643 42.30 -12.61 38.27
C VAL A 643 41.62 -11.27 37.98
N ILE A 644 40.46 -11.29 37.30
CA ILE A 644 39.67 -10.08 37.04
C ILE A 644 39.10 -9.52 38.33
N ARG A 645 38.51 -10.35 39.21
CA ARG A 645 38.00 -9.90 40.51
C ARG A 645 39.07 -9.26 41.39
N SER A 646 40.28 -9.84 41.43
CA SER A 646 41.40 -9.26 42.17
C SER A 646 41.79 -7.88 41.61
N ALA A 647 41.91 -7.76 40.29
CA ALA A 647 42.23 -6.49 39.64
C ALA A 647 41.14 -5.42 39.86
N VAL A 648 39.85 -5.79 39.78
CA VAL A 648 38.74 -4.87 40.05
C VAL A 648 38.76 -4.39 41.51
N THR A 649 39.02 -5.27 42.48
CA THR A 649 39.12 -4.89 43.90
C THR A 649 40.26 -3.88 44.13
N GLN A 650 41.43 -4.11 43.53
CA GLN A 650 42.56 -3.19 43.62
C GLN A 650 42.26 -1.84 42.97
N LEU A 651 41.70 -1.84 41.76
CA LEU A 651 41.31 -0.62 41.05
C LEU A 651 40.25 0.17 41.82
N THR A 652 39.29 -0.53 42.41
CA THR A 652 38.22 0.08 43.21
C THR A 652 38.81 0.81 44.42
N ALA A 653 39.78 0.20 45.10
CA ALA A 653 40.50 0.83 46.22
C ALA A 653 41.34 2.04 45.77
N GLU A 654 42.03 1.96 44.63
CA GLU A 654 42.84 3.05 44.08
C GLU A 654 41.99 4.25 43.62
N LEU A 655 40.84 3.98 43.00
CA LEU A 655 39.99 5.00 42.38
C LEU A 655 38.93 5.57 43.34
N GLY A 656 38.78 5.01 44.54
CA GLY A 656 37.74 5.40 45.50
C GLY A 656 36.32 5.19 44.95
N THR A 657 36.15 4.26 44.00
CA THR A 657 34.85 3.94 43.38
C THR A 657 34.18 2.77 44.11
N VAL A 658 32.89 2.56 43.87
CA VAL A 658 32.23 1.29 44.25
C VAL A 658 32.18 0.41 42.98
N PRO A 659 32.46 -0.90 43.06
CA PRO A 659 32.30 -1.79 41.92
C PRO A 659 30.86 -1.72 41.42
N VAL A 660 30.65 -1.69 40.12
CA VAL A 660 29.29 -1.66 39.55
C VAL A 660 28.66 -3.03 39.75
N CYS A 661 28.03 -3.24 40.90
CA CYS A 661 27.23 -4.41 41.22
C CYS A 661 25.77 -4.12 40.86
N ASN A 662 25.38 -4.44 39.62
CA ASN A 662 24.03 -4.47 39.07
C ASN A 662 23.09 -3.27 39.36
N SER A 663 22.63 -2.64 38.27
CA SER A 663 21.39 -1.86 38.09
C SER A 663 21.35 -0.35 38.42
N ALA A 664 22.34 0.27 39.06
CA ALA A 664 22.33 1.73 39.23
C ALA A 664 23.11 2.44 38.11
N LEU A 665 22.40 3.05 37.16
CA LEU A 665 22.94 4.06 36.23
C LEU A 665 23.37 5.29 37.04
N THR A 666 24.60 5.30 37.55
CA THR A 666 25.19 6.56 38.02
C THR A 666 25.46 7.46 36.83
N ALA A 667 25.17 8.76 36.97
CA ALA A 667 25.44 9.75 35.93
C ALA A 667 26.91 9.64 35.46
N PRO A 668 27.20 9.75 34.15
CA PRO A 668 28.55 9.63 33.63
C PRO A 668 29.48 10.63 34.31
N SER A 669 30.34 10.17 35.22
CA SER A 669 31.48 10.97 35.66
C SER A 669 32.42 11.11 34.47
N VAL A 670 32.82 12.35 34.12
CA VAL A 670 33.82 12.58 33.07
C VAL A 670 35.09 11.80 33.43
N ASN A 671 35.64 11.05 32.47
CA ASN A 671 36.88 10.32 32.73
C ASN A 671 38.03 11.32 32.90
N THR A 672 38.98 11.02 33.77
CA THR A 672 40.26 11.73 33.84
C THR A 672 41.37 10.83 33.29
N PRO A 673 42.44 11.41 32.72
CA PRO A 673 43.60 10.63 32.26
C PRO A 673 44.18 9.73 33.36
N SER A 674 44.25 10.23 34.60
CA SER A 674 44.73 9.46 35.76
C SER A 674 43.92 8.17 36.00
N ARG A 675 42.59 8.24 35.90
CA ARG A 675 41.70 7.08 36.09
C ARG A 675 41.84 6.07 34.94
N LEU A 676 41.99 6.54 33.69
CA LEU A 676 42.24 5.67 32.54
C LEU A 676 43.59 4.94 32.65
N LEU A 677 44.63 5.64 33.12
CA LEU A 677 45.96 5.06 33.32
C LEU A 677 46.00 4.05 34.48
N ALA A 678 45.18 4.21 35.52
CA ALA A 678 45.02 3.19 36.56
C ALA A 678 44.49 1.87 35.97
N VAL A 679 43.47 1.95 35.11
CA VAL A 679 42.96 0.75 34.39
C VAL A 679 44.06 0.15 33.50
N ALA A 680 44.84 0.97 32.78
CA ALA A 680 45.95 0.48 31.97
C ALA A 680 47.03 -0.26 32.79
N ARG A 681 47.35 0.23 34.00
CA ARG A 681 48.23 -0.47 34.95
C ARG A 681 47.64 -1.81 35.40
N ALA A 682 46.34 -1.86 35.70
CA ALA A 682 45.68 -3.11 36.06
C ALA A 682 45.66 -4.12 34.89
N VAL A 683 45.49 -3.69 33.64
CA VAL A 683 45.67 -4.56 32.47
C VAL A 683 47.07 -5.17 32.44
N THR A 684 48.09 -4.37 32.75
CA THR A 684 49.49 -4.84 32.85
C THR A 684 49.68 -5.82 34.00
N ALA A 685 48.99 -5.63 35.14
CA ALA A 685 49.01 -6.58 36.25
C ALA A 685 48.33 -7.92 35.89
N VAL A 686 47.27 -7.89 35.08
CA VAL A 686 46.53 -9.09 34.64
C VAL A 686 47.29 -9.87 33.55
N LEU A 687 47.85 -9.18 32.55
CA LEU A 687 48.41 -9.81 31.33
C LEU A 687 49.94 -9.69 31.21
N GLY A 688 50.62 -9.05 32.16
CA GLY A 688 52.03 -8.71 32.07
C GLY A 688 52.35 -7.54 31.12
N PRO A 689 53.61 -7.11 31.02
CA PRO A 689 54.05 -6.06 30.09
C PRO A 689 53.88 -6.50 28.63
N ALA A 690 53.73 -5.55 27.70
CA ALA A 690 53.64 -5.87 26.27
C ALA A 690 54.97 -6.48 25.77
N ALA A 691 54.89 -7.57 25.02
CA ALA A 691 56.07 -8.24 24.48
C ALA A 691 56.61 -7.52 23.23
N GLU A 692 57.94 -7.45 23.12
CA GLU A 692 58.62 -6.93 21.92
C GLU A 692 58.55 -7.99 20.79
N GLY A 693 57.47 -7.95 19.99
CA GLY A 693 57.33 -8.76 18.76
C GLY A 693 56.11 -9.69 18.71
N GLY A 694 55.28 -9.57 17.67
CA GLY A 694 53.97 -10.22 17.56
C GLY A 694 53.97 -11.73 17.30
N THR A 695 55.05 -12.33 16.81
CA THR A 695 55.12 -13.76 16.45
C THR A 695 55.22 -14.70 17.66
N ALA A 696 55.75 -14.23 18.80
CA ALA A 696 55.87 -15.01 20.03
C ALA A 696 54.51 -15.27 20.72
N VAL A 697 53.55 -14.36 20.55
CA VAL A 697 52.25 -14.40 21.24
C VAL A 697 51.35 -15.52 20.70
N ALA A 698 51.27 -15.68 19.37
CA ALA A 698 50.42 -16.69 18.75
C ALA A 698 50.84 -18.13 19.12
N GLY A 699 52.16 -18.39 19.14
CA GLY A 699 52.71 -19.70 19.53
C GLY A 699 52.45 -20.03 21.00
N ALA A 700 52.60 -19.07 21.90
CA ALA A 700 52.33 -19.25 23.33
C ALA A 700 50.86 -19.58 23.61
N LEU A 701 49.93 -18.88 22.97
CA LEU A 701 48.50 -19.13 23.12
C LEU A 701 48.06 -20.47 22.51
N ALA A 702 48.62 -20.85 21.35
CA ALA A 702 48.37 -22.16 20.75
C ALA A 702 48.86 -23.31 21.65
N ALA A 703 50.01 -23.16 22.31
CA ALA A 703 50.52 -24.15 23.26
C ALA A 703 49.57 -24.36 24.46
N ILE A 704 48.92 -23.29 24.94
CA ILE A 704 47.95 -23.37 26.03
C ILE A 704 46.65 -24.03 25.61
N GLN A 705 46.16 -23.71 24.41
CA GLN A 705 44.99 -24.35 23.83
C GLN A 705 45.15 -25.88 23.81
N LEU A 706 46.34 -26.35 23.39
CA LEU A 706 46.70 -27.76 23.36
C LEU A 706 46.82 -28.34 24.78
N ALA A 707 47.51 -27.64 25.70
CA ALA A 707 47.71 -28.10 27.08
C ALA A 707 46.39 -28.21 27.85
N LYS A 708 45.47 -27.27 27.66
CA LYS A 708 44.15 -27.23 28.32
C LYS A 708 43.09 -28.05 27.58
N ARG A 709 43.40 -28.59 26.39
CA ARG A 709 42.51 -29.36 25.52
C ARG A 709 41.19 -28.65 25.19
N ARG A 710 41.21 -27.33 25.01
CA ARG A 710 40.03 -26.51 24.73
C ARG A 710 40.38 -25.32 23.85
N HIS A 711 39.51 -24.98 22.90
CA HIS A 711 39.71 -23.78 22.05
C HIS A 711 39.52 -22.46 22.81
N ALA A 712 38.57 -22.44 23.75
CA ALA A 712 38.30 -21.28 24.59
C ALA A 712 39.27 -21.24 25.79
N ILE A 713 40.05 -20.17 25.90
CA ILE A 713 41.04 -20.00 26.97
C ILE A 713 40.57 -18.89 27.92
N ASP A 714 40.63 -19.13 29.23
CA ASP A 714 40.31 -18.10 30.23
C ASP A 714 41.46 -17.10 30.33
N VAL A 715 41.15 -15.82 30.59
CA VAL A 715 42.18 -14.79 30.83
C VAL A 715 43.18 -15.18 31.92
N ALA A 716 42.77 -15.97 32.92
CA ALA A 716 43.66 -16.46 33.97
C ALA A 716 44.73 -17.46 33.49
N ASP A 717 44.51 -18.10 32.34
CA ASP A 717 45.46 -19.06 31.76
C ASP A 717 46.48 -18.38 30.83
N VAL A 718 46.36 -17.06 30.58
CA VAL A 718 47.25 -16.32 29.68
C VAL A 718 48.58 -16.00 30.40
N PRO A 719 49.73 -16.44 29.88
CA PRO A 719 51.03 -16.17 30.46
C PRO A 719 51.34 -14.67 30.42
N PRO A 720 52.07 -14.14 31.41
CA PRO A 720 52.54 -12.77 31.38
C PRO A 720 53.29 -12.48 30.07
N GLY A 721 52.89 -11.43 29.36
CA GLY A 721 53.47 -11.02 28.08
C GLY A 721 52.93 -11.75 26.84
N ALA A 722 52.18 -12.85 27.00
CA ALA A 722 51.61 -13.62 25.89
C ALA A 722 50.21 -13.13 25.47
N ALA A 723 50.01 -11.80 25.46
CA ALA A 723 48.74 -11.16 25.10
C ALA A 723 48.93 -10.10 24.02
N SER A 724 48.12 -10.16 22.96
CA SER A 724 48.10 -9.19 21.87
C SER A 724 47.49 -7.85 22.33
N THR A 725 47.64 -6.81 21.51
CA THR A 725 46.94 -5.53 21.72
C THR A 725 45.42 -5.69 21.74
N ALA A 726 44.88 -6.63 20.95
CA ALA A 726 43.46 -6.95 20.98
C ALA A 726 43.01 -7.48 22.36
N HIS A 727 43.74 -8.46 22.91
CA HIS A 727 43.44 -9.01 24.23
C HIS A 727 43.54 -7.96 25.34
N ARG A 728 44.58 -7.11 25.28
CA ARG A 728 44.77 -6.00 26.23
C ARG A 728 43.62 -5.01 26.21
N ALA A 729 43.18 -4.59 25.01
CA ALA A 729 42.08 -3.64 24.87
C ALA A 729 40.74 -4.22 25.34
N MET A 730 40.51 -5.52 25.15
CA MET A 730 39.31 -6.20 25.67
C MET A 730 39.32 -6.27 27.21
N VAL A 731 40.46 -6.63 27.84
CA VAL A 731 40.58 -6.64 29.31
C VAL A 731 40.42 -5.23 29.87
N PHE A 732 40.99 -4.21 29.21
CA PHE A 732 40.78 -2.81 29.58
C PHE A 732 39.29 -2.45 29.61
N LYS A 733 38.54 -2.84 28.57
CA LYS A 733 37.10 -2.57 28.47
C LYS A 733 36.33 -3.20 29.64
N VAL A 734 36.60 -4.47 29.95
CA VAL A 734 35.94 -5.19 31.06
C VAL A 734 36.26 -4.54 32.41
N LEU A 735 37.52 -4.22 32.66
CA LEU A 735 37.94 -3.56 33.92
C LEU A 735 37.34 -2.16 34.06
N ALA A 736 37.40 -1.34 32.99
CA ALA A 736 36.81 -0.01 32.98
C ALA A 736 35.30 -0.05 33.27
N ASP A 737 34.57 -0.99 32.66
CA ASP A 737 33.14 -1.15 32.90
C ASP A 737 32.84 -1.59 34.34
N ALA A 738 33.66 -2.45 34.94
CA ALA A 738 33.48 -2.93 36.31
C ALA A 738 33.67 -1.83 37.37
N VAL A 739 34.49 -0.82 37.09
CA VAL A 739 34.70 0.36 37.97
C VAL A 739 33.91 1.60 37.53
N GLY A 740 32.98 1.45 36.59
CA GLY A 740 32.07 2.51 36.16
C GLY A 740 32.68 3.58 35.24
N LEU A 741 33.85 3.34 34.67
CA LEU A 741 34.47 4.24 33.68
C LEU A 741 33.87 4.04 32.30
N TRP A 742 33.65 5.13 31.56
CA TRP A 742 33.00 5.12 30.26
C TRP A 742 34.05 5.05 29.16
N ALA A 743 34.38 3.83 28.72
CA ALA A 743 35.36 3.60 27.65
C ALA A 743 34.76 2.74 26.54
N GLY A 744 34.96 3.14 25.28
CA GLY A 744 34.69 2.32 24.11
C GLY A 744 35.82 1.33 23.80
N LEU A 745 35.56 0.44 22.86
CA LEU A 745 36.50 -0.56 22.33
C LEU A 745 36.34 -0.58 20.81
N VAL A 746 37.43 -0.47 20.07
CA VAL A 746 37.42 -0.44 18.61
C VAL A 746 38.38 -1.51 18.07
N LYS A 747 37.91 -2.29 17.10
CA LYS A 747 38.65 -3.30 16.35
C LYS A 747 39.07 -2.70 15.01
N GLY A 748 40.35 -2.34 14.89
CA GLY A 748 40.94 -1.79 13.68
C GLY A 748 41.40 -2.84 12.68
N GLU A 749 42.29 -2.44 11.78
CA GLU A 749 42.90 -3.32 10.80
C GLU A 749 44.07 -4.12 11.40
N TYR A 750 44.52 -5.17 10.70
CA TYR A 750 45.71 -5.96 11.06
C TYR A 750 45.73 -6.54 12.49
N GLY A 751 44.57 -6.78 13.09
CA GLY A 751 44.46 -7.36 14.43
C GLY A 751 44.70 -6.37 15.58
N ARG A 752 44.74 -5.07 15.29
CA ARG A 752 44.82 -4.01 16.31
C ARG A 752 43.46 -3.70 16.90
N CYS A 753 43.42 -3.50 18.22
CA CYS A 753 42.26 -2.95 18.90
C CYS A 753 42.72 -1.90 19.91
N TRP A 754 41.88 -0.91 20.16
CA TRP A 754 42.16 0.16 21.12
C TRP A 754 40.91 0.59 21.86
N ASN A 755 41.11 1.25 22.99
CA ASN A 755 40.03 1.83 23.78
C ASN A 755 39.95 3.33 23.54
N THR A 756 38.73 3.84 23.47
CA THR A 756 38.46 5.28 23.33
C THR A 756 37.71 5.78 24.55
N ALA A 757 38.06 6.95 25.08
CA ALA A 757 37.34 7.55 26.19
C ALA A 757 37.15 9.05 25.94
N VAL A 758 36.16 9.65 26.58
CA VAL A 758 36.00 11.11 26.57
C VAL A 758 36.53 11.67 27.88
N VAL A 759 37.38 12.69 27.79
CA VAL A 759 38.01 13.41 28.92
C VAL A 759 37.91 14.91 28.68
N ASP A 760 38.09 15.72 29.73
CA ASP A 760 38.20 17.17 29.59
C ASP A 760 39.53 17.53 28.89
N ARG A 761 39.47 18.40 27.89
CA ARG A 761 40.63 18.77 27.06
C ARG A 761 41.80 19.31 27.88
N ALA A 762 41.50 20.17 28.87
CA ALA A 762 42.47 20.74 29.79
C ALA A 762 43.28 19.69 30.57
N SER A 763 42.70 18.50 30.79
CA SER A 763 43.36 17.42 31.55
C SER A 763 44.44 16.68 30.76
N VAL A 764 44.46 16.82 29.43
CA VAL A 764 45.39 16.09 28.53
C VAL A 764 46.52 17.00 28.01
N GLU A 765 46.25 18.30 27.85
CA GLU A 765 47.19 19.27 27.25
C GLU A 765 48.07 20.01 28.27
N GLY A 766 47.89 19.77 29.58
CA GLY A 766 48.72 20.25 30.70
C GLY A 766 49.47 21.58 30.50
N ASN A 767 48.85 22.73 30.79
CA ASN A 767 49.48 24.06 31.01
C ASN A 767 50.71 24.47 30.14
N GLY A 768 50.88 23.97 28.91
CA GLY A 768 52.19 24.07 28.25
C GLY A 768 52.22 23.99 26.73
N VAL A 769 51.11 24.24 26.03
CA VAL A 769 51.17 24.59 24.61
C VAL A 769 50.37 25.88 24.40
N GLU A 770 51.07 27.01 24.46
CA GLU A 770 50.58 28.26 23.90
C GLU A 770 50.31 28.03 22.41
N ARG A 771 49.06 27.75 22.05
CA ARG A 771 48.55 28.24 20.77
C ARG A 771 48.35 29.73 20.97
N GLU A 772 49.10 30.52 20.22
CA GLU A 772 48.96 31.97 20.10
C GLU A 772 47.51 32.42 20.39
N GLY A 773 47.29 32.94 21.59
CA GLY A 773 46.15 33.79 21.94
C GLY A 773 44.78 33.15 22.25
N ASN A 774 44.59 31.83 22.39
CA ASN A 774 43.26 31.29 22.72
C ASN A 774 43.23 30.43 24.00
N VAL A 775 42.56 30.94 25.03
CA VAL A 775 42.22 30.22 26.27
C VAL A 775 41.27 29.07 25.91
N VAL A 776 41.66 27.82 26.18
CA VAL A 776 40.78 26.65 26.00
C VAL A 776 39.60 26.78 26.98
N PRO A 777 38.34 26.81 26.50
CA PRO A 777 37.18 26.93 27.38
C PRO A 777 37.10 25.77 28.37
N SER A 778 36.89 26.08 29.65
CA SER A 778 36.60 25.08 30.69
C SER A 778 35.36 24.27 30.30
N GLY A 779 35.51 22.95 30.15
CA GLY A 779 34.42 22.03 29.77
C GLY A 779 34.45 21.54 28.32
N GLU A 780 35.43 21.94 27.50
CA GLU A 780 35.64 21.33 26.18
C GLU A 780 36.06 19.85 26.35
N ARG A 781 35.30 18.94 25.74
CA ARG A 781 35.52 17.49 25.83
C ARG A 781 36.24 16.99 24.60
N VAL A 782 37.25 16.14 24.80
CA VAL A 782 38.01 15.52 23.71
C VAL A 782 37.98 14.00 23.83
N THR A 783 37.92 13.31 22.68
CA THR A 783 38.09 11.85 22.64
C THR A 783 39.58 11.52 22.67
N VAL A 784 39.97 10.57 23.51
CA VAL A 784 41.33 10.06 23.65
C VAL A 784 41.38 8.57 23.33
N VAL A 785 42.55 8.10 22.91
CA VAL A 785 42.92 6.70 22.74
C VAL A 785 43.84 6.30 23.89
N VAL A 786 43.62 5.12 24.48
CA VAL A 786 44.50 4.57 25.52
C VAL A 786 45.49 3.61 24.88
N ASP A 787 46.77 3.98 24.93
CA ASP A 787 47.91 3.13 24.58
C ASP A 787 48.18 2.15 25.73
N LEU A 788 48.17 0.85 25.42
CA LEU A 788 48.40 -0.26 26.34
C LEU A 788 49.70 -1.02 26.05
N GLU A 789 50.51 -0.53 25.10
CA GLU A 789 51.85 -1.05 24.80
C GLU A 789 52.92 -0.37 25.65
N THR A 790 52.78 0.94 25.89
CA THR A 790 53.67 1.66 26.80
C THR A 790 53.49 1.16 28.25
N PRO A 791 54.57 0.84 29.01
CA PRO A 791 54.45 0.44 30.40
C PRO A 791 53.68 1.47 31.24
N GLY A 792 52.59 1.05 31.88
CA GLY A 792 51.71 1.92 32.66
C GLY A 792 50.66 2.71 31.85
N GLY A 793 50.70 2.59 30.52
CA GLY A 793 49.79 3.18 29.55
C GLY A 793 50.07 4.65 29.22
N LYS A 794 49.56 5.12 28.09
CA LYS A 794 49.60 6.54 27.69
C LYS A 794 48.24 6.98 27.13
N VAL A 795 47.80 8.19 27.46
CA VAL A 795 46.56 8.78 26.93
C VAL A 795 46.90 9.68 25.75
N LEU A 796 46.36 9.37 24.58
CA LEU A 796 46.67 10.05 23.32
C LEU A 796 45.44 10.77 22.80
N VAL A 797 45.54 12.05 22.44
CA VAL A 797 44.41 12.76 21.81
C VAL A 797 44.04 12.10 20.48
N TYR A 798 42.76 11.76 20.29
CA TYR A 798 42.28 11.09 19.08
C TYR A 798 42.62 11.94 17.84
N GLY A 799 43.22 11.32 16.83
CA GLY A 799 43.66 12.00 15.60
C GLY A 799 45.05 12.64 15.64
N SER A 800 45.72 12.69 16.81
CA SER A 800 47.13 13.07 16.93
C SER A 800 48.06 12.10 16.15
N VAL A 801 49.29 12.53 15.85
CA VAL A 801 50.27 11.68 15.14
C VAL A 801 50.55 10.40 15.92
N GLU A 802 50.68 10.49 17.24
CA GLU A 802 50.90 9.35 18.12
C GLU A 802 49.68 8.42 18.14
N ALA A 803 48.46 8.96 18.27
CA ALA A 803 47.24 8.14 18.23
C ALA A 803 47.08 7.44 16.88
N LYS A 804 47.37 8.13 15.77
CA LYS A 804 47.32 7.53 14.42
C LYS A 804 48.38 6.44 14.24
N ARG A 805 49.57 6.59 14.84
CA ARG A 805 50.60 5.53 14.83
C ARG A 805 50.11 4.32 15.60
N TYR A 806 49.59 4.50 16.81
CA TYR A 806 49.06 3.42 17.63
C TYR A 806 47.86 2.68 17.00
N THR A 807 47.02 3.38 16.22
CA THR A 807 45.83 2.78 15.60
C THR A 807 46.03 2.24 14.18
N ARG A 808 47.19 2.47 13.54
CA ARG A 808 47.50 2.03 12.16
C ARG A 808 48.71 1.09 12.03
N LEU A 809 49.69 1.19 12.93
CA LEU A 809 50.72 0.16 13.11
C LEU A 809 50.11 -1.00 13.87
#